data_AF-S2KKA4-F1
#
_entry.id   AF-S2KKA4-F1
#
_cell.length_a   1.000
_cell.length_b   1.000
_cell.length_c   1.000
_cell.angle_alpha   90.00
_cell.angle_beta   90.00
_cell.angle_gamma   90.00
#
_symmetry.space_group_name_H-M   'P 1'
#
loop_
_entity.id
_entity.type
_entity.pdbx_description
1 polymer ?
#
loop_
_entity_poly.entity_id
_entity_poly.type
_entity_poly.pdbx_seq_one_letter_code
_entity_poly.pdbx_strand_id
1 'polypeptide(L)'
;MNDQNNVIEVGTGITAEELEELINTAPKNATFKLGAGNYVLDNAVTISRSDVSLVGAGSDQTTLTFSSTALNRNDDYGLRVDGSESETVGTLQSAVAEGQHILSLGQGHDLKPGDTVRIWQDNDTEFFDEIGDTSWRKQENAELRTSMAKVSAVDGGNVTLDRGVHFDFDAGKTQVEHLNTRDNVTLEGFSVSFELSTPDKSVFENTKTGLTEYEAVSLDGTTNSHLSDVQVINGPSIAFHLARSLDIDARDLQAHGAFNKGSGGNGYAFELRESYDGTFTGLEDTGMRHGLLFASWRSSVGNDIEVASTDRDINFHGGRDHDNSVRVKQSIRDPDADEMSTTLWVNSGGESFGAITDASANQVRFDYVVGSRRDDTLQGSDDGVYLNGGLGHDHLTGGAGDDILQGGPGNHGYDGDDVLSGGGGNDTALYLQSYDAFDIAIAENGEVTIRGEGGTDTLVDMERAVFADGTRVDLNSGSISNGEPVSIPSPAEILGDSTTTATEDSTTTTTEDSTTNTADSTQTDAEADVTVTGNVTNQWSNGYVAEILIENTSESNIVNPEASFSLPADIDTLWNGELSEENGDYRVSDDESNTLTPGETWRFSYKAYGEDKSLPETVAVQDANGQNLEVELLGINSSETDATLA
;
A
#
# COMPACT_ATOMS: atom_id res chain seq x y z
N MET A 1 32.37 -15.98 28.44
CA MET A 1 33.42 -14.95 28.27
C MET A 1 32.67 -13.69 27.90
N ASN A 2 33.01 -12.55 28.51
CA ASN A 2 32.16 -11.36 28.60
C ASN A 2 31.57 -10.88 27.25
N ASP A 3 30.24 -10.86 27.16
CA ASP A 3 29.41 -10.10 26.21
C ASP A 3 29.52 -8.58 26.48
N GLN A 4 30.73 -8.01 26.39
CA GLN A 4 30.90 -6.56 26.36
C GLN A 4 31.29 -6.11 24.95
N ASN A 5 30.24 -5.68 24.24
CA ASN A 5 30.20 -4.80 23.07
C ASN A 5 31.11 -5.18 21.89
N ASN A 6 30.63 -6.07 21.01
CA ASN A 6 31.06 -6.08 19.60
C ASN A 6 30.42 -4.91 18.82
N VAL A 7 30.25 -3.75 19.48
CA VAL A 7 29.71 -2.54 18.86
C VAL A 7 30.89 -1.77 18.27
N ILE A 8 30.81 -1.51 16.97
CA ILE A 8 31.82 -0.78 16.19
C ILE A 8 31.14 0.51 15.72
N GLU A 9 31.59 1.65 16.24
CA GLU A 9 31.11 2.95 15.82
C GLU A 9 31.67 3.30 14.43
N VAL A 10 30.78 3.67 13.51
CA VAL A 10 31.11 3.98 12.13
C VAL A 10 30.93 5.47 11.87
N GLY A 11 31.99 6.16 11.45
CA GLY A 11 31.95 7.59 11.17
C GLY A 11 31.40 7.91 9.77
N THR A 12 30.77 9.07 9.60
CA THR A 12 30.16 9.54 8.33
C THR A 12 31.14 9.69 7.17
N GLY A 13 32.45 9.70 7.44
CA GLY A 13 33.50 9.77 6.42
C GLY A 13 33.97 8.41 5.89
N ILE A 14 33.32 7.30 6.28
CA ILE A 14 33.65 5.96 5.79
C ILE A 14 33.28 5.83 4.31
N THR A 15 34.14 5.16 3.53
CA THR A 15 33.78 4.75 2.16
C THR A 15 33.00 3.43 2.17
N ALA A 16 32.38 3.07 1.06
CA ALA A 16 31.71 1.77 0.92
C ALA A 16 32.69 0.60 1.09
N GLU A 17 33.88 0.67 0.47
CA GLU A 17 34.93 -0.35 0.58
C GLU A 17 35.43 -0.50 2.02
N GLU A 18 35.62 0.61 2.74
CA GLU A 18 36.03 0.58 4.14
C GLU A 18 34.95 -0.03 5.04
N LEU A 19 33.67 0.25 4.77
CA LEU A 19 32.56 -0.35 5.51
C LEU A 19 32.48 -1.87 5.28
N GLU A 20 32.61 -2.32 4.03
CA GLU A 20 32.66 -3.76 3.72
C GLU A 20 33.84 -4.46 4.37
N GLU A 21 35.05 -3.88 4.34
CA GLU A 21 36.22 -4.45 5.00
C GLU A 21 36.01 -4.55 6.52
N LEU A 22 35.38 -3.54 7.13
CA LEU A 22 35.05 -3.53 8.55
C LEU A 22 34.06 -4.65 8.89
N ILE A 23 33.01 -4.82 8.07
CA ILE A 23 32.02 -5.90 8.19
C ILE A 23 32.69 -7.27 8.11
N ASN A 24 33.51 -7.47 7.08
CA ASN A 24 34.14 -8.76 6.80
C ASN A 24 35.14 -9.17 7.88
N THR A 25 35.86 -8.22 8.48
CA THR A 25 36.93 -8.51 9.44
C THR A 25 36.48 -8.55 10.91
N ALA A 26 35.26 -8.07 11.22
CA ALA A 26 34.76 -8.02 12.59
C ALA A 26 34.44 -9.40 13.18
N PRO A 27 34.37 -9.52 14.52
CA PRO A 27 33.89 -10.72 15.19
C PRO A 27 32.45 -11.11 14.77
N LYS A 28 32.07 -12.36 15.01
CA LYS A 28 30.68 -12.82 14.91
C LYS A 28 29.78 -12.00 15.87
N ASN A 29 28.54 -11.72 15.47
CA ASN A 29 27.58 -10.90 16.20
C ASN A 29 28.07 -9.45 16.39
N ALA A 30 28.78 -8.89 15.42
CA ALA A 30 29.20 -7.49 15.47
C ALA A 30 28.04 -6.56 15.06
N THR A 31 27.92 -5.44 15.78
CA THR A 31 26.97 -4.37 15.49
C THR A 31 27.73 -3.15 15.01
N PHE A 32 27.47 -2.73 13.79
CA PHE A 32 28.04 -1.55 13.15
C PHE A 32 27.09 -0.40 13.38
N LYS A 33 27.45 0.49 14.31
CA LYS A 33 26.59 1.59 14.70
C LYS A 33 26.91 2.83 13.87
N LEU A 34 25.96 3.24 13.05
CA LEU A 34 25.97 4.48 12.30
C LEU A 34 25.29 5.54 13.19
N GLY A 35 25.99 6.64 13.48
CA GLY A 35 25.39 7.78 14.17
C GLY A 35 24.45 8.56 13.27
N ALA A 36 23.76 9.55 13.84
CA ALA A 36 22.99 10.50 13.05
C ALA A 36 23.91 11.26 12.07
N GLY A 37 23.46 11.43 10.83
CA GLY A 37 24.20 12.10 9.77
C GLY A 37 24.10 11.39 8.43
N ASN A 38 24.70 12.02 7.42
CA ASN A 38 24.75 11.49 6.06
C ASN A 38 26.09 10.79 5.77
N TYR A 39 26.01 9.55 5.31
CA TYR A 39 27.12 8.70 4.87
C TYR A 39 27.08 8.65 3.35
N VAL A 40 27.99 9.37 2.70
CA VAL A 40 28.04 9.42 1.22
C VAL A 40 28.93 8.30 0.71
N LEU A 41 28.32 7.32 0.05
CA LEU A 41 28.96 6.10 -0.44
C LEU A 41 29.24 6.21 -1.94
N ASP A 42 30.48 5.94 -2.33
CA ASP A 42 30.96 6.01 -3.71
C ASP A 42 30.85 4.68 -4.47
N ASN A 43 30.38 3.63 -3.80
CA ASN A 43 30.12 2.31 -4.34
C ASN A 43 28.90 1.67 -3.64
N ALA A 44 28.39 0.59 -4.21
CA ALA A 44 27.46 -0.31 -3.52
C ALA A 44 28.12 -0.92 -2.27
N VAL A 45 27.31 -1.40 -1.33
CA VAL A 45 27.75 -2.10 -0.10
C VAL A 45 27.19 -3.52 -0.08
N THR A 46 28.08 -4.50 0.06
CA THR A 46 27.74 -5.92 0.10
C THR A 46 28.07 -6.54 1.46
N ILE A 47 27.04 -7.09 2.12
CA ILE A 47 27.16 -7.91 3.31
C ILE A 47 27.20 -9.38 2.89
N SER A 48 28.39 -9.97 2.89
CA SER A 48 28.64 -11.34 2.40
C SER A 48 28.80 -12.38 3.52
N ARG A 49 28.35 -12.07 4.74
CA ARG A 49 28.47 -12.96 5.90
C ARG A 49 27.29 -12.86 6.87
N SER A 50 27.10 -13.93 7.61
CA SER A 50 26.11 -14.05 8.69
C SER A 50 26.49 -13.29 9.96
N ASP A 51 25.51 -13.20 10.86
CA ASP A 51 25.67 -12.77 12.25
C ASP A 51 26.24 -11.34 12.38
N VAL A 52 25.62 -10.41 11.69
CA VAL A 52 26.03 -9.00 11.64
C VAL A 52 24.82 -8.09 11.66
N SER A 53 24.93 -6.97 12.36
CA SER A 53 23.90 -5.94 12.40
C SER A 53 24.47 -4.60 11.93
N LEU A 54 23.83 -3.95 10.97
CA LEU A 54 24.07 -2.56 10.58
C LEU A 54 22.93 -1.71 11.14
N VAL A 55 23.24 -0.81 12.08
CA VAL A 55 22.23 -0.12 12.90
C VAL A 55 22.50 1.38 12.89
N GLY A 56 21.57 2.17 12.38
CA GLY A 56 21.60 3.63 12.44
C GLY A 56 20.96 4.21 13.70
N ALA A 57 20.81 5.53 13.72
CA ALA A 57 20.19 6.25 14.83
C ALA A 57 18.65 6.37 14.69
N GLY A 58 18.10 5.93 13.56
CA GLY A 58 16.71 6.07 13.14
C GLY A 58 16.65 6.47 11.67
N SER A 59 15.62 6.04 10.94
CA SER A 59 15.42 6.34 9.52
C SER A 59 15.47 7.85 9.20
N ASP A 60 14.90 8.67 10.08
CA ASP A 60 14.94 10.15 10.03
C ASP A 60 16.29 10.79 10.43
N GLN A 61 17.22 9.99 10.98
CA GLN A 61 18.46 10.51 11.59
C GLN A 61 19.72 10.10 10.86
N THR A 62 19.75 8.89 10.30
CA THR A 62 20.90 8.33 9.59
C THR A 62 20.54 8.10 8.14
N THR A 63 21.36 8.61 7.21
CA THR A 63 21.14 8.42 5.77
C THR A 63 22.38 7.82 5.13
N LEU A 64 22.20 6.75 4.36
CA LEU A 64 23.18 6.20 3.43
C LEU A 64 22.87 6.75 2.04
N THR A 65 23.65 7.72 1.57
CA THR A 65 23.48 8.33 0.24
C THR A 65 24.44 7.68 -0.76
N PHE A 66 23.92 6.95 -1.75
CA PHE A 66 24.72 6.44 -2.86
C PHE A 66 24.94 7.54 -3.89
N SER A 67 26.21 7.92 -4.05
CA SER A 67 26.61 9.04 -4.91
C SER A 67 26.43 8.76 -6.40
N SER A 68 26.54 9.81 -7.21
CA SER A 68 26.61 9.72 -8.66
C SER A 68 27.73 8.78 -9.13
N THR A 69 28.82 8.66 -8.36
CA THR A 69 29.89 7.70 -8.65
C THR A 69 29.40 6.26 -8.49
N ALA A 70 28.67 5.94 -7.42
CA ALA A 70 28.08 4.62 -7.21
C ALA A 70 27.07 4.28 -8.32
N LEU A 71 26.17 5.22 -8.62
CA LEU A 71 25.15 5.05 -9.67
C LEU A 71 25.75 4.84 -11.06
N ASN A 72 26.83 5.53 -11.41
CA ASN A 72 27.50 5.36 -12.70
C ASN A 72 28.24 4.02 -12.83
N ARG A 73 28.64 3.40 -11.71
CA ARG A 73 29.20 2.05 -11.73
C ARG A 73 28.12 1.02 -12.03
N ASN A 74 26.91 1.26 -11.52
CA ASN A 74 25.75 0.40 -11.69
C ASN A 74 26.08 -1.06 -11.34
N ASP A 75 26.41 -1.33 -10.09
CA ASP A 75 26.54 -2.68 -9.56
C ASP A 75 25.16 -3.38 -9.40
N ASP A 76 24.10 -2.80 -9.99
CA ASP A 76 22.68 -3.18 -9.95
C ASP A 76 21.98 -3.08 -8.57
N TYR A 77 22.72 -2.71 -7.51
CA TYR A 77 22.14 -2.47 -6.20
C TYR A 77 22.87 -1.40 -5.39
N GLY A 78 22.21 -0.87 -4.36
CA GLY A 78 22.78 0.02 -3.36
C GLY A 78 23.38 -0.76 -2.20
N LEU A 79 22.52 -1.39 -1.40
CA LEU A 79 22.88 -2.23 -0.26
C LEU A 79 22.40 -3.66 -0.49
N ARG A 80 23.30 -4.65 -0.45
CA ARG A 80 22.93 -6.06 -0.64
C ARG A 80 23.43 -6.96 0.48
N VAL A 81 22.57 -7.85 0.96
CA VAL A 81 22.97 -9.04 1.72
C VAL A 81 23.02 -10.21 0.75
N ASP A 82 24.23 -10.72 0.49
CA ASP A 82 24.46 -11.71 -0.58
C ASP A 82 24.80 -13.10 -0.03
N GLY A 83 23.81 -13.98 -0.04
CA GLY A 83 23.92 -15.43 0.21
C GLY A 83 23.40 -16.25 -0.97
N SER A 84 23.46 -15.67 -2.17
CA SER A 84 22.86 -16.20 -3.39
C SER A 84 23.56 -17.46 -3.96
N GLU A 85 24.75 -17.78 -3.46
CA GLU A 85 25.55 -18.93 -3.88
C GLU A 85 24.85 -20.26 -3.53
N SER A 86 24.77 -21.16 -4.52
CA SER A 86 24.18 -22.49 -4.36
C SER A 86 25.00 -23.58 -5.03
N GLU A 87 24.83 -24.81 -4.55
CA GLU A 87 25.40 -26.02 -5.15
C GLU A 87 24.36 -27.13 -5.24
N THR A 88 24.25 -27.79 -6.39
CA THR A 88 23.34 -28.95 -6.55
C THR A 88 23.85 -30.13 -5.73
N VAL A 89 23.03 -30.61 -4.79
CA VAL A 89 23.36 -31.78 -3.96
C VAL A 89 22.84 -33.10 -4.54
N GLY A 90 21.80 -33.03 -5.37
CA GLY A 90 21.28 -34.19 -6.08
C GLY A 90 19.83 -34.06 -6.54
N THR A 91 19.26 -35.19 -6.95
CA THR A 91 17.87 -35.31 -7.39
C THR A 91 17.11 -36.25 -6.45
N LEU A 92 15.86 -35.93 -6.15
CA LEU A 92 15.00 -36.77 -5.30
C LEU A 92 14.89 -38.19 -5.86
N GLN A 93 15.02 -39.19 -4.97
CA GLN A 93 14.90 -40.62 -5.27
C GLN A 93 13.47 -41.13 -5.10
N SER A 94 12.64 -40.43 -4.34
CA SER A 94 11.21 -40.67 -4.18
C SER A 94 10.46 -39.35 -4.20
N ALA A 95 9.21 -39.39 -4.65
CA ALA A 95 8.34 -38.21 -4.60
C ALA A 95 8.10 -37.82 -3.14
N VAL A 96 7.90 -36.53 -2.92
CA VAL A 96 7.55 -35.94 -1.62
C VAL A 96 6.34 -35.05 -1.85
N ALA A 97 5.29 -35.27 -1.07
CA ALA A 97 4.07 -34.48 -1.18
C ALA A 97 4.22 -33.17 -0.40
N GLU A 98 3.45 -32.16 -0.79
CA GLU A 98 3.30 -30.91 -0.05
C GLU A 98 3.06 -31.17 1.45
N GLY A 99 3.70 -30.38 2.30
CA GLY A 99 3.66 -30.53 3.75
C GLY A 99 4.48 -31.70 4.32
N GLN A 100 5.11 -32.55 3.51
CA GLN A 100 6.01 -33.59 4.00
C GLN A 100 7.43 -33.08 4.24
N HIS A 101 8.08 -33.64 5.26
CA HIS A 101 9.37 -33.14 5.78
C HIS A 101 10.58 -34.00 5.41
N ILE A 102 10.42 -35.11 4.69
CA ILE A 102 11.53 -36.06 4.45
C ILE A 102 11.85 -36.12 2.96
N LEU A 103 13.05 -35.68 2.60
CA LEU A 103 13.62 -35.85 1.27
C LEU A 103 14.42 -37.15 1.22
N SER A 104 14.26 -37.91 0.14
CA SER A 104 15.06 -39.10 -0.15
C SER A 104 16.07 -38.78 -1.23
N LEU A 105 17.36 -38.80 -0.90
CA LEU A 105 18.48 -38.47 -1.77
C LEU A 105 19.42 -39.66 -1.97
N GLY A 106 20.24 -39.57 -3.02
CA GLY A 106 21.36 -40.47 -3.24
C GLY A 106 22.41 -40.35 -2.13
N GLN A 107 23.29 -41.36 -2.00
CA GLN A 107 24.41 -41.27 -1.06
C GLN A 107 25.42 -40.20 -1.50
N GLY A 108 26.12 -39.58 -0.53
CA GLY A 108 27.19 -38.63 -0.81
C GLY A 108 26.74 -37.20 -1.12
N HIS A 109 25.56 -36.80 -0.63
CA HIS A 109 25.04 -35.43 -0.73
C HIS A 109 25.69 -34.43 0.24
N ASP A 110 26.49 -34.90 1.20
CA ASP A 110 27.24 -34.13 2.21
C ASP A 110 26.47 -33.15 3.14
N LEU A 111 25.16 -32.98 2.93
CA LEU A 111 24.24 -32.24 3.82
C LEU A 111 24.32 -32.67 5.29
N LYS A 112 24.12 -31.71 6.19
CA LYS A 112 24.17 -31.83 7.65
C LYS A 112 23.03 -31.04 8.30
N PRO A 113 22.66 -31.36 9.56
CA PRO A 113 21.77 -30.52 10.33
C PRO A 113 22.27 -29.07 10.40
N GLY A 114 21.39 -28.12 10.09
CA GLY A 114 21.68 -26.68 10.02
C GLY A 114 21.88 -26.15 8.60
N ASP A 115 22.15 -27.00 7.61
CA ASP A 115 22.26 -26.57 6.21
C ASP A 115 20.91 -26.10 5.68
N THR A 116 20.91 -25.11 4.79
CA THR A 116 19.69 -24.65 4.12
C THR A 116 19.62 -25.25 2.72
N VAL A 117 18.47 -25.81 2.36
CA VAL A 117 18.26 -26.40 1.03
C VAL A 117 17.20 -25.64 0.26
N ARG A 118 17.39 -25.55 -1.06
CA ARG A 118 16.36 -25.19 -2.04
C ARG A 118 15.95 -26.43 -2.79
N ILE A 119 14.66 -26.71 -2.82
CA ILE A 119 14.04 -27.80 -3.57
C ILE A 119 13.29 -27.16 -4.73
N TRP A 120 13.53 -27.62 -5.96
CA TRP A 120 12.86 -27.06 -7.12
C TRP A 120 12.65 -28.08 -8.23
N GLN A 121 11.61 -27.86 -9.03
CA GLN A 121 11.29 -28.70 -10.19
C GLN A 121 10.96 -27.84 -11.40
N ASP A 122 11.58 -28.19 -12.54
CA ASP A 122 11.26 -27.60 -13.85
C ASP A 122 9.77 -27.68 -14.17
N ASN A 123 9.27 -26.68 -14.89
CA ASN A 123 7.91 -26.68 -15.42
C ASN A 123 7.88 -27.42 -16.75
N ASP A 124 7.09 -28.50 -16.85
CA ASP A 124 6.86 -29.22 -18.09
C ASP A 124 5.48 -28.90 -18.67
N THR A 125 5.22 -29.35 -19.90
CA THR A 125 3.95 -29.08 -20.60
C THR A 125 2.75 -29.66 -19.84
N GLU A 126 2.94 -30.79 -19.15
CA GLU A 126 1.89 -31.43 -18.35
C GLU A 126 1.50 -30.54 -17.18
N PHE A 127 2.48 -29.98 -16.46
CA PHE A 127 2.22 -29.02 -15.39
C PHE A 127 1.49 -27.75 -15.86
N PHE A 128 1.90 -27.17 -17.00
CA PHE A 128 1.18 -26.02 -17.55
C PHE A 128 -0.24 -26.36 -17.99
N ASP A 129 -0.48 -27.58 -18.51
CA ASP A 129 -1.84 -28.04 -18.88
C ASP A 129 -2.72 -28.17 -17.63
N GLU A 130 -2.12 -28.63 -16.52
CA GLU A 130 -2.78 -28.80 -15.23
C GLU A 130 -3.24 -27.47 -14.62
N ILE A 131 -2.39 -26.44 -14.62
CA ILE A 131 -2.74 -25.11 -14.08
C ILE A 131 -3.54 -24.25 -15.05
N GLY A 132 -3.88 -24.76 -16.24
CA GLY A 132 -4.69 -24.06 -17.24
C GLY A 132 -3.95 -22.98 -18.03
N ASP A 133 -2.62 -22.89 -17.94
CA ASP A 133 -1.85 -21.90 -18.69
C ASP A 133 -1.59 -22.37 -20.14
N THR A 134 -2.29 -21.71 -21.05
CA THR A 134 -2.24 -22.00 -22.49
C THR A 134 -1.41 -20.98 -23.27
N SER A 135 -1.04 -19.87 -22.64
CA SER A 135 -0.41 -18.71 -23.26
C SER A 135 1.12 -18.76 -23.15
N TRP A 136 1.66 -19.21 -22.00
CA TRP A 136 3.07 -19.07 -21.67
C TRP A 136 3.64 -20.33 -21.04
N ARG A 137 4.31 -21.16 -21.86
CA ARG A 137 4.62 -22.56 -21.47
C ARG A 137 6.09 -22.87 -21.26
N LYS A 138 7.03 -21.95 -21.54
CA LYS A 138 8.48 -22.18 -21.36
C LYS A 138 9.26 -20.88 -21.22
N GLN A 139 9.82 -20.67 -20.04
CA GLN A 139 10.87 -19.71 -19.78
C GLN A 139 12.00 -20.44 -19.04
N GLU A 140 13.24 -20.24 -19.46
CA GLU A 140 14.39 -20.80 -18.74
C GLU A 140 14.51 -20.12 -17.38
N ASN A 141 14.87 -20.88 -16.33
CA ASN A 141 15.03 -20.38 -14.96
C ASN A 141 13.75 -19.72 -14.40
N ALA A 142 12.59 -20.32 -14.65
CA ALA A 142 11.27 -19.84 -14.24
C ALA A 142 10.55 -20.89 -13.37
N GLU A 143 11.30 -21.65 -12.56
CA GLU A 143 10.78 -22.66 -11.64
C GLU A 143 9.63 -22.09 -10.80
N LEU A 144 8.42 -22.60 -11.01
CA LEU A 144 7.21 -22.18 -10.27
C LEU A 144 6.98 -23.03 -9.01
N ARG A 145 7.61 -24.21 -8.96
CA ARG A 145 7.58 -25.12 -7.81
C ARG A 145 8.92 -25.06 -7.14
N THR A 146 9.01 -24.27 -6.08
CA THR A 146 10.22 -23.99 -5.33
C THR A 146 9.94 -24.00 -3.82
N SER A 147 10.87 -24.50 -3.03
CA SER A 147 10.74 -24.57 -1.56
C SER A 147 12.11 -24.34 -0.94
N MET A 148 12.13 -23.66 0.20
CA MET A 148 13.32 -23.56 1.04
C MET A 148 13.04 -24.14 2.42
N ALA A 149 14.04 -24.80 3.01
CA ALA A 149 13.94 -25.37 4.35
C ALA A 149 15.33 -25.58 4.97
N LYS A 150 15.40 -25.62 6.31
CA LYS A 150 16.62 -26.04 7.01
C LYS A 150 16.62 -27.54 7.24
N VAL A 151 17.77 -28.17 7.10
CA VAL A 151 17.96 -29.59 7.42
C VAL A 151 17.98 -29.76 8.94
N SER A 152 17.07 -30.57 9.47
CA SER A 152 16.98 -30.87 10.91
C SER A 152 17.70 -32.17 11.29
N ALA A 153 17.71 -33.17 10.41
CA ALA A 153 18.39 -34.45 10.62
C ALA A 153 18.80 -35.12 9.30
N VAL A 154 19.84 -35.95 9.36
CA VAL A 154 20.31 -36.77 8.23
C VAL A 154 20.53 -38.21 8.69
N ASP A 155 19.86 -39.16 8.03
CA ASP A 155 20.04 -40.60 8.23
C ASP A 155 20.24 -41.32 6.88
N GLY A 156 21.51 -41.54 6.54
CA GLY A 156 21.86 -42.10 5.24
C GLY A 156 21.45 -41.17 4.10
N GLY A 157 20.52 -41.62 3.26
CA GLY A 157 19.95 -40.80 2.17
C GLY A 157 18.67 -40.06 2.55
N ASN A 158 18.15 -40.25 3.78
CA ASN A 158 16.96 -39.54 4.24
C ASN A 158 17.38 -38.24 4.92
N VAL A 159 16.93 -37.12 4.37
CA VAL A 159 17.16 -35.78 4.91
C VAL A 159 15.83 -35.27 5.46
N THR A 160 15.78 -35.00 6.76
CA THR A 160 14.60 -34.44 7.42
C THR A 160 14.74 -32.92 7.45
N LEU A 161 13.68 -32.23 7.08
CA LEU A 161 13.54 -30.78 7.04
C LEU A 161 12.89 -30.26 8.32
N ASP A 162 13.10 -29.00 8.66
CA ASP A 162 12.45 -28.31 9.77
C ASP A 162 10.96 -28.03 9.49
N ARG A 163 10.60 -27.90 8.21
CA ARG A 163 9.25 -27.68 7.71
C ARG A 163 8.89 -28.63 6.56
N GLY A 164 7.61 -28.64 6.20
CA GLY A 164 7.13 -29.36 5.02
C GLY A 164 7.58 -28.65 3.73
N VAL A 165 7.69 -29.40 2.63
CA VAL A 165 7.88 -28.78 1.31
C VAL A 165 6.60 -28.05 0.85
N HIS A 166 6.74 -26.92 0.16
CA HIS A 166 5.61 -26.09 -0.30
C HIS A 166 4.91 -26.59 -1.56
N PHE A 167 5.41 -27.66 -2.19
CA PHE A 167 4.82 -28.21 -3.40
C PHE A 167 4.95 -29.72 -3.42
N ASP A 168 4.07 -30.38 -4.17
CA ASP A 168 4.29 -31.75 -4.61
C ASP A 168 5.51 -31.81 -5.56
N PHE A 169 6.46 -32.68 -5.24
CA PHE A 169 7.71 -32.85 -5.96
C PHE A 169 7.91 -34.29 -6.44
N ASP A 170 8.22 -34.45 -7.73
CA ASP A 170 8.38 -35.76 -8.35
C ASP A 170 9.79 -36.33 -8.16
N ALA A 171 9.85 -37.65 -7.98
CA ALA A 171 11.09 -38.41 -8.02
C ALA A 171 11.78 -38.27 -9.38
N GLY A 172 13.10 -38.11 -9.38
CA GLY A 172 13.93 -38.09 -10.59
C GLY A 172 13.81 -36.83 -11.46
N LYS A 173 12.89 -35.91 -11.15
CA LYS A 173 12.76 -34.60 -11.79
C LYS A 173 13.25 -33.47 -10.88
N THR A 174 12.88 -33.54 -9.59
CA THR A 174 13.16 -32.49 -8.61
C THR A 174 14.64 -32.42 -8.22
N GLN A 175 15.21 -31.22 -8.35
CA GLN A 175 16.56 -30.91 -7.89
C GLN A 175 16.53 -30.43 -6.44
N VAL A 176 17.59 -30.75 -5.71
CA VAL A 176 17.86 -30.21 -4.39
C VAL A 176 19.22 -29.53 -4.45
N GLU A 177 19.28 -28.31 -3.94
CA GLU A 177 20.48 -27.49 -3.82
C GLU A 177 20.75 -27.17 -2.36
N HIS A 178 22.03 -27.10 -2.00
CA HIS A 178 22.47 -26.48 -0.76
C HIS A 178 22.72 -25.00 -1.04
N LEU A 179 22.12 -24.12 -0.22
CA LEU A 179 22.29 -22.67 -0.30
C LEU A 179 23.28 -22.20 0.76
N ASN A 180 24.29 -21.42 0.36
CA ASN A 180 25.23 -20.76 1.27
C ASN A 180 24.61 -19.45 1.81
N THR A 181 23.47 -19.57 2.49
CA THR A 181 22.67 -18.43 2.90
C THR A 181 23.38 -17.51 3.88
N ARG A 182 22.95 -16.25 3.93
CA ARG A 182 23.31 -15.34 5.03
C ARG A 182 22.22 -15.40 6.09
N ASP A 183 22.56 -16.13 7.16
CA ASP A 183 21.74 -16.24 8.36
C ASP A 183 21.96 -15.06 9.31
N ASN A 184 20.88 -14.59 9.96
CA ASN A 184 20.94 -13.65 11.09
C ASN A 184 21.68 -12.34 10.75
N VAL A 185 21.22 -11.65 9.70
CA VAL A 185 21.66 -10.30 9.35
C VAL A 185 20.60 -9.28 9.75
N THR A 186 20.99 -8.17 10.38
CA THR A 186 20.08 -7.08 10.78
C THR A 186 20.41 -5.79 10.04
N LEU A 187 19.40 -5.16 9.45
CA LEU A 187 19.45 -3.80 8.91
C LEU A 187 18.44 -2.93 9.66
N GLU A 188 18.87 -1.90 10.38
CA GLU A 188 17.98 -1.16 11.27
C GLU A 188 18.23 0.35 11.30
N GLY A 189 17.19 1.16 11.24
CA GLY A 189 17.21 2.56 11.67
C GLY A 189 17.98 3.51 10.75
N PHE A 190 17.78 3.45 9.43
CA PHE A 190 18.40 4.37 8.48
C PHE A 190 17.62 4.52 7.17
N SER A 191 17.79 5.69 6.54
CA SER A 191 17.37 5.94 5.16
C SER A 191 18.43 5.47 4.16
N VAL A 192 18.00 4.92 3.03
CA VAL A 192 18.80 4.70 1.81
C VAL A 192 18.34 5.71 0.76
N SER A 193 19.25 6.53 0.27
CA SER A 193 18.98 7.57 -0.73
C SER A 193 20.05 7.59 -1.82
N PHE A 194 19.80 8.37 -2.85
CA PHE A 194 20.62 8.43 -4.05
C PHE A 194 20.86 9.89 -4.44
N GLU A 195 22.01 10.21 -5.05
CA GLU A 195 22.23 11.52 -5.69
C GLU A 195 21.42 11.66 -7.00
N LEU A 196 20.10 11.57 -6.86
CA LEU A 196 19.10 11.78 -7.88
C LEU A 196 18.19 12.94 -7.44
N SER A 197 17.35 13.43 -8.37
CA SER A 197 16.30 14.41 -8.03
C SER A 197 15.14 13.74 -7.29
N THR A 198 14.00 14.41 -7.21
CA THR A 198 12.72 13.76 -6.88
C THR A 198 12.09 13.20 -8.16
N PRO A 199 11.59 11.95 -8.18
CA PRO A 199 10.83 11.41 -9.30
C PRO A 199 9.40 11.94 -9.28
N ASP A 200 8.77 12.00 -10.46
CA ASP A 200 7.36 12.32 -10.59
C ASP A 200 6.51 11.08 -10.24
N LYS A 201 5.57 11.21 -9.31
CA LYS A 201 4.73 10.11 -8.84
C LYS A 201 3.79 9.58 -9.93
N SER A 202 3.40 10.42 -10.89
CA SER A 202 2.39 10.11 -11.92
C SER A 202 3.01 9.63 -13.24
N VAL A 203 4.34 9.68 -13.39
CA VAL A 203 5.03 9.20 -14.60
C VAL A 203 5.35 7.70 -14.50
N PHE A 204 4.59 6.86 -15.20
CA PHE A 204 4.81 5.40 -15.27
C PHE A 204 5.75 4.98 -16.42
N GLU A 205 6.88 5.69 -16.52
CA GLU A 205 7.91 5.46 -17.53
C GLU A 205 9.30 5.34 -16.89
N ASN A 206 10.31 4.99 -17.70
CA ASN A 206 11.70 4.93 -17.26
C ASN A 206 12.41 6.25 -17.54
N THR A 207 12.79 6.97 -16.49
CA THR A 207 13.44 8.29 -16.60
C THR A 207 14.94 8.26 -16.31
N LYS A 208 15.48 7.15 -15.79
CA LYS A 208 16.92 6.95 -15.52
C LYS A 208 17.45 5.75 -16.28
N THR A 209 17.85 5.98 -17.53
CA THR A 209 18.42 4.95 -18.40
C THR A 209 19.64 4.30 -17.74
N GLY A 210 19.66 2.95 -17.72
CA GLY A 210 20.76 2.16 -17.15
C GLY A 210 20.57 1.75 -15.69
N LEU A 211 19.54 2.26 -15.00
CA LEU A 211 19.19 1.89 -13.62
C LEU A 211 17.82 1.21 -13.52
N THR A 212 17.37 0.55 -14.60
CA THR A 212 15.99 0.06 -14.74
C THR A 212 15.68 -1.09 -13.79
N GLU A 213 16.65 -1.94 -13.49
CA GLU A 213 16.46 -3.08 -12.56
C GLU A 213 17.20 -2.86 -11.23
N TYR A 214 17.60 -1.62 -10.94
CA TYR A 214 18.45 -1.34 -9.79
C TYR A 214 17.69 -1.50 -8.47
N GLU A 215 18.26 -2.26 -7.55
CA GLU A 215 17.71 -2.62 -6.24
C GLU A 215 18.32 -1.74 -5.14
N ALA A 216 17.54 -0.90 -4.48
CA ALA A 216 18.07 -0.03 -3.44
C ALA A 216 18.57 -0.84 -2.22
N VAL A 217 17.73 -1.76 -1.73
CA VAL A 217 18.05 -2.73 -0.68
C VAL A 217 17.68 -4.13 -1.15
N SER A 218 18.66 -5.03 -1.16
CA SER A 218 18.51 -6.40 -1.68
C SER A 218 18.92 -7.44 -0.65
N LEU A 219 18.06 -8.42 -0.40
CA LEU A 219 18.36 -9.62 0.36
C LEU A 219 18.17 -10.81 -0.56
N ASP A 220 19.25 -11.54 -0.84
CA ASP A 220 19.21 -12.68 -1.74
C ASP A 220 19.92 -13.89 -1.15
N GLY A 221 19.19 -14.98 -0.91
CA GLY A 221 19.72 -16.15 -0.21
C GLY A 221 19.93 -15.88 1.26
N THR A 222 18.88 -15.43 1.97
CA THR A 222 18.98 -15.05 3.39
C THR A 222 18.05 -15.85 4.27
N THR A 223 18.42 -16.03 5.54
CA THR A 223 17.58 -16.73 6.52
C THR A 223 17.57 -16.02 7.86
N ASN A 224 16.43 -15.97 8.55
CA ASN A 224 16.34 -15.38 9.91
C ASN A 224 16.91 -13.94 9.95
N SER A 225 16.75 -13.18 8.87
CA SER A 225 17.25 -11.81 8.74
C SER A 225 16.17 -10.82 9.13
N HIS A 226 16.59 -9.69 9.67
CA HIS A 226 15.71 -8.69 10.27
C HIS A 226 15.93 -7.34 9.60
N LEU A 227 14.84 -6.69 9.21
CA LEU A 227 14.85 -5.29 8.78
C LEU A 227 13.89 -4.50 9.67
N SER A 228 14.29 -3.33 10.15
CA SER A 228 13.40 -2.49 10.96
C SER A 228 13.70 -1.01 10.79
N ASP A 229 12.69 -0.16 10.61
CA ASP A 229 12.88 1.30 10.49
C ASP A 229 13.90 1.66 9.39
N VAL A 230 13.68 1.10 8.18
CA VAL A 230 14.51 1.39 7.01
C VAL A 230 13.63 1.96 5.91
N GLN A 231 14.01 3.11 5.38
CA GLN A 231 13.28 3.75 4.27
C GLN A 231 14.16 3.92 3.04
N VAL A 232 13.57 3.77 1.85
CA VAL A 232 14.19 4.12 0.56
C VAL A 232 13.54 5.39 0.05
N ILE A 233 14.36 6.41 -0.24
CA ILE A 233 13.91 7.72 -0.73
C ILE A 233 14.41 7.93 -2.15
N ASN A 234 13.47 8.21 -3.07
CA ASN A 234 13.73 8.54 -4.46
C ASN A 234 14.62 7.49 -5.16
N GLY A 235 14.26 6.23 -4.96
CA GLY A 235 15.02 5.07 -5.46
C GLY A 235 15.06 5.01 -6.99
N PRO A 236 16.08 4.37 -7.59
CA PRO A 236 16.15 4.28 -9.05
C PRO A 236 15.05 3.40 -9.66
N SER A 237 14.74 2.25 -9.04
CA SER A 237 13.70 1.32 -9.52
C SER A 237 13.05 0.51 -8.40
N ILE A 238 13.71 -0.52 -7.88
CA ILE A 238 13.16 -1.40 -6.82
C ILE A 238 13.66 -0.90 -5.47
N ALA A 239 12.77 -0.68 -4.51
CA ALA A 239 13.15 -0.25 -3.17
C ALA A 239 13.67 -1.43 -2.33
N PHE A 240 12.85 -2.46 -2.13
CA PHE A 240 13.21 -3.65 -1.38
C PHE A 240 13.02 -4.91 -2.25
N HIS A 241 14.11 -5.63 -2.48
CA HIS A 241 14.12 -6.91 -3.19
C HIS A 241 14.43 -8.05 -2.22
N LEU A 242 13.50 -8.98 -2.05
CA LEU A 242 13.68 -10.16 -1.20
C LEU A 242 13.62 -11.42 -2.07
N ALA A 243 14.79 -11.98 -2.35
CA ALA A 243 14.95 -13.19 -3.14
C ALA A 243 15.44 -14.36 -2.30
N ARG A 244 14.92 -15.57 -2.57
CA ARG A 244 15.36 -16.83 -1.94
C ARG A 244 15.57 -16.66 -0.43
N SER A 245 14.52 -16.20 0.23
CA SER A 245 14.56 -15.74 1.61
C SER A 245 13.62 -16.57 2.48
N LEU A 246 14.06 -16.90 3.70
CA LEU A 246 13.34 -17.78 4.62
C LEU A 246 13.31 -17.17 6.02
N ASP A 247 12.14 -17.12 6.65
CA ASP A 247 11.97 -16.58 8.01
C ASP A 247 12.47 -15.11 8.12
N ILE A 248 12.05 -14.24 7.19
CA ILE A 248 12.37 -12.81 7.26
C ILE A 248 11.43 -12.12 8.25
N ASP A 249 11.99 -11.24 9.08
CA ASP A 249 11.21 -10.36 9.97
C ASP A 249 11.46 -8.89 9.57
N ALA A 250 10.49 -8.30 8.89
CA ALA A 250 10.57 -6.93 8.37
C ALA A 250 9.52 -6.03 9.04
N ARG A 251 9.96 -4.92 9.63
CA ARG A 251 9.09 -3.98 10.33
C ARG A 251 9.32 -2.55 9.87
N ASP A 252 8.24 -1.80 9.68
CA ASP A 252 8.29 -0.35 9.46
C ASP A 252 9.22 0.02 8.29
N LEU A 253 9.07 -0.71 7.17
CA LEU A 253 9.83 -0.44 5.95
C LEU A 253 9.05 0.51 5.06
N GLN A 254 9.73 1.52 4.51
CA GLN A 254 9.06 2.56 3.74
C GLN A 254 9.74 2.78 2.38
N ALA A 255 8.94 2.95 1.32
CA ALA A 255 9.43 3.18 -0.03
C ALA A 255 8.75 4.40 -0.66
N HIS A 256 9.52 5.46 -0.90
CA HIS A 256 9.00 6.72 -1.41
C HIS A 256 9.63 7.11 -2.74
N GLY A 257 8.84 6.96 -3.81
CA GLY A 257 9.19 7.41 -5.15
C GLY A 257 10.21 6.53 -5.86
N ALA A 258 9.89 6.16 -7.11
CA ALA A 258 10.81 5.49 -8.03
C ALA A 258 10.92 6.24 -9.36
N PHE A 259 12.15 6.32 -9.89
CA PHE A 259 12.41 6.95 -11.18
C PHE A 259 12.06 6.10 -12.40
N ASN A 260 12.23 4.79 -12.28
CA ASN A 260 11.94 3.85 -13.35
C ASN A 260 10.71 3.04 -12.96
N LYS A 261 9.58 3.35 -13.61
CA LYS A 261 8.26 2.76 -13.39
C LYS A 261 7.61 2.25 -14.70
N GLY A 262 8.41 2.13 -15.75
CA GLY A 262 7.99 1.63 -17.06
C GLY A 262 8.41 0.18 -17.31
N SER A 263 8.19 -0.33 -18.52
CA SER A 263 8.58 -1.72 -18.87
C SER A 263 10.07 -1.99 -18.58
N GLY A 264 10.35 -3.04 -17.80
CA GLY A 264 11.70 -3.42 -17.34
C GLY A 264 12.33 -2.46 -16.33
N GLY A 265 11.70 -1.30 -16.10
CA GLY A 265 11.99 -0.40 -15.01
C GLY A 265 10.94 -0.59 -13.94
N ASN A 266 11.15 -1.62 -13.13
CA ASN A 266 10.12 -2.25 -12.33
C ASN A 266 9.36 -1.28 -11.42
N GLY A 267 10.04 -0.41 -10.67
CA GLY A 267 9.35 0.57 -9.82
C GLY A 267 8.63 -0.06 -8.63
N TYR A 268 9.14 -1.17 -8.11
CA TYR A 268 8.48 -1.94 -7.05
C TYR A 268 8.91 -1.45 -5.67
N ALA A 269 7.95 -1.29 -4.76
CA ALA A 269 8.25 -0.98 -3.36
C ALA A 269 8.82 -2.21 -2.65
N PHE A 270 8.03 -3.29 -2.60
CA PHE A 270 8.42 -4.54 -1.97
C PHE A 270 8.24 -5.68 -2.97
N GLU A 271 9.35 -6.24 -3.48
CA GLU A 271 9.32 -7.41 -4.36
C GLU A 271 9.68 -8.67 -3.57
N LEU A 272 8.75 -9.63 -3.53
CA LEU A 272 8.93 -10.96 -2.94
C LEU A 272 9.15 -11.99 -4.05
N ARG A 273 10.35 -12.60 -4.07
CA ARG A 273 10.78 -13.53 -5.12
C ARG A 273 11.34 -14.82 -4.52
N GLU A 274 10.50 -15.83 -4.33
CA GLU A 274 10.87 -17.00 -3.50
C GLU A 274 11.12 -16.56 -2.04
N SER A 275 10.17 -15.80 -1.48
CA SER A 275 10.09 -15.50 -0.04
C SER A 275 9.22 -16.53 0.65
N TYR A 276 9.71 -17.10 1.75
CA TYR A 276 9.05 -18.18 2.47
C TYR A 276 8.93 -17.87 3.96
N ASP A 277 7.72 -18.04 4.49
CA ASP A 277 7.44 -17.97 5.93
C ASP A 277 7.94 -16.67 6.59
N GLY A 278 7.90 -15.55 5.85
CA GLY A 278 8.28 -14.23 6.36
C GLY A 278 7.14 -13.54 7.11
N THR A 279 7.50 -12.64 8.02
CA THR A 279 6.58 -11.73 8.70
C THR A 279 6.96 -10.29 8.34
N PHE A 280 6.00 -9.54 7.83
CA PHE A 280 6.16 -8.16 7.40
C PHE A 280 5.09 -7.32 8.08
N THR A 281 5.49 -6.25 8.77
CA THR A 281 4.54 -5.37 9.47
C THR A 281 4.87 -3.90 9.25
N GLY A 282 3.87 -3.05 9.15
CA GLY A 282 4.09 -1.61 8.95
C GLY A 282 4.74 -1.27 7.61
N LEU A 283 4.46 -2.02 6.53
CA LEU A 283 4.98 -1.67 5.21
C LEU A 283 4.26 -0.43 4.67
N GLU A 284 5.02 0.54 4.16
CA GLU A 284 4.48 1.75 3.56
C GLU A 284 5.09 2.03 2.19
N ASP A 285 4.27 2.45 1.23
CA ASP A 285 4.77 2.94 -0.04
C ASP A 285 3.96 4.11 -0.61
N THR A 286 4.66 4.97 -1.34
CA THR A 286 4.07 6.10 -2.07
C THR A 286 4.82 6.38 -3.36
N GLY A 287 4.10 6.67 -4.45
CA GLY A 287 4.73 7.15 -5.70
C GLY A 287 5.52 6.09 -6.46
N MET A 288 5.29 4.82 -6.13
CA MET A 288 5.89 3.64 -6.77
C MET A 288 5.11 3.27 -8.05
N ARG A 289 5.44 2.13 -8.67
CA ARG A 289 4.61 1.50 -9.72
C ARG A 289 3.70 0.44 -9.11
N HIS A 290 4.30 -0.46 -8.33
CA HIS A 290 3.60 -1.49 -7.56
C HIS A 290 4.04 -1.41 -6.10
N GLY A 291 3.09 -1.54 -5.17
CA GLY A 291 3.34 -1.44 -3.74
C GLY A 291 3.97 -2.70 -3.21
N LEU A 292 3.15 -3.74 -3.04
CA LEU A 292 3.59 -5.09 -2.71
C LEU A 292 3.48 -5.99 -3.95
N LEU A 293 4.58 -6.57 -4.39
CA LEU A 293 4.63 -7.41 -5.57
C LEU A 293 5.16 -8.81 -5.26
N PHE A 294 4.35 -9.81 -5.59
CA PHE A 294 4.77 -11.20 -5.67
C PHE A 294 5.32 -11.45 -7.08
N ALA A 295 6.61 -11.73 -7.14
CA ALA A 295 7.36 -11.71 -8.37
C ALA A 295 6.87 -12.74 -9.38
N SER A 296 6.85 -12.32 -10.64
CA SER A 296 6.59 -13.22 -11.73
C SER A 296 7.58 -14.38 -11.78
N TRP A 297 7.07 -15.54 -12.22
CA TRP A 297 7.84 -16.73 -12.59
C TRP A 297 8.54 -17.39 -11.41
N ARG A 298 8.12 -17.00 -10.21
CA ARG A 298 8.56 -17.47 -8.92
C ARG A 298 7.33 -17.60 -8.03
N SER A 299 7.50 -18.26 -6.91
CA SER A 299 6.43 -18.46 -5.95
C SER A 299 6.97 -18.13 -4.56
N SER A 300 6.31 -17.21 -3.89
CA SER A 300 6.49 -16.90 -2.49
C SER A 300 5.32 -17.50 -1.72
N VAL A 301 5.61 -18.11 -0.58
CA VAL A 301 4.65 -18.98 0.12
C VAL A 301 4.68 -18.72 1.62
N GLY A 302 3.52 -18.71 2.26
CA GLY A 302 3.44 -18.68 3.73
C GLY A 302 3.80 -17.35 4.39
N ASN A 303 3.86 -16.24 3.62
CA ASN A 303 4.20 -14.94 4.20
C ASN A 303 2.98 -14.31 4.90
N ASP A 304 3.20 -13.71 6.07
CA ASP A 304 2.21 -12.92 6.81
C ASP A 304 2.60 -11.43 6.74
N ILE A 305 1.74 -10.62 6.11
CA ILE A 305 2.08 -9.27 5.66
C ILE A 305 1.02 -8.27 6.10
N GLU A 306 1.43 -7.22 6.79
CA GLU A 306 0.65 -6.03 7.06
C GLU A 306 1.22 -4.83 6.29
N VAL A 307 0.44 -4.30 5.37
CA VAL A 307 0.70 -3.02 4.68
C VAL A 307 -0.05 -1.93 5.44
N ALA A 308 0.70 -1.02 6.07
CA ALA A 308 0.12 0.09 6.82
C ALA A 308 -0.53 1.11 5.88
N SER A 309 0.16 1.51 4.82
CA SER A 309 -0.40 2.40 3.81
C SER A 309 0.22 2.18 2.44
N THR A 310 -0.61 2.19 1.39
CA THR A 310 -0.14 2.19 0.01
C THR A 310 -0.98 3.14 -0.84
N ASP A 311 -0.36 3.80 -1.81
CA ASP A 311 -1.05 4.45 -2.92
C ASP A 311 -0.99 3.59 -4.20
N ARG A 312 -0.56 2.33 -4.08
CA ARG A 312 -0.36 1.37 -5.18
C ARG A 312 -1.05 0.04 -4.91
N ASP A 313 -0.89 -0.89 -5.85
CA ASP A 313 -1.58 -2.17 -5.84
C ASP A 313 -0.83 -3.22 -5.02
N ILE A 314 -1.61 -4.20 -4.55
CA ILE A 314 -1.10 -5.51 -4.17
C ILE A 314 -1.12 -6.38 -5.43
N ASN A 315 0.04 -6.82 -5.88
CA ASN A 315 0.21 -7.40 -7.20
C ASN A 315 0.77 -8.83 -7.15
N PHE A 316 -0.04 -9.81 -7.53
CA PHE A 316 0.40 -11.18 -7.79
C PHE A 316 0.76 -11.34 -9.27
N HIS A 317 2.00 -10.96 -9.62
CA HIS A 317 2.42 -10.73 -11.00
C HIS A 317 2.35 -11.97 -11.90
N GLY A 318 2.50 -13.15 -11.29
CA GLY A 318 2.18 -14.43 -11.90
C GLY A 318 3.11 -15.55 -11.47
N GLY A 319 2.65 -16.36 -10.54
CA GLY A 319 3.37 -17.44 -9.90
C GLY A 319 2.44 -18.54 -9.38
N ARG A 320 2.97 -19.41 -8.53
CA ARG A 320 2.15 -20.35 -7.74
C ARG A 320 2.20 -19.96 -6.27
N ASP A 321 2.16 -18.66 -6.01
CA ASP A 321 2.04 -18.09 -4.68
C ASP A 321 0.81 -18.67 -3.97
N HIS A 322 0.97 -19.10 -2.73
CA HIS A 322 -0.10 -19.65 -1.91
C HIS A 322 0.22 -19.50 -0.42
N ASP A 323 -0.79 -19.65 0.43
CA ASP A 323 -0.73 -19.51 1.88
C ASP A 323 -0.17 -18.15 2.35
N ASN A 324 -0.17 -17.14 1.48
CA ASN A 324 0.16 -15.78 1.87
C ASN A 324 -1.07 -15.09 2.47
N SER A 325 -0.86 -14.38 3.58
CA SER A 325 -1.83 -13.53 4.26
C SER A 325 -1.38 -12.08 4.12
N VAL A 326 -2.21 -11.24 3.51
CA VAL A 326 -1.97 -9.81 3.34
C VAL A 326 -3.14 -9.04 3.95
N ARG A 327 -2.85 -8.22 4.96
CA ARG A 327 -3.79 -7.22 5.49
C ARG A 327 -3.30 -5.84 5.09
N VAL A 328 -4.14 -5.09 4.38
CA VAL A 328 -3.87 -3.71 3.98
C VAL A 328 -4.74 -2.78 4.82
N LYS A 329 -4.11 -2.03 5.72
CA LYS A 329 -4.83 -1.09 6.59
C LYS A 329 -5.39 0.06 5.77
N GLN A 330 -4.55 0.70 4.95
CA GLN A 330 -4.97 1.81 4.12
C GLN A 330 -4.47 1.66 2.69
N SER A 331 -5.38 1.70 1.72
CA SER A 331 -5.09 1.80 0.30
C SER A 331 -5.84 3.00 -0.27
N ILE A 332 -5.13 4.04 -0.68
CA ILE A 332 -5.76 5.21 -1.29
C ILE A 332 -5.16 5.41 -2.68
N ARG A 333 -5.87 4.94 -3.68
CA ARG A 333 -5.51 5.12 -5.08
C ARG A 333 -5.91 6.53 -5.51
N ASP A 334 -5.05 7.14 -6.32
CA ASP A 334 -5.34 8.38 -7.02
C ASP A 334 -5.94 8.01 -8.38
N PRO A 335 -7.28 8.04 -8.56
CA PRO A 335 -7.91 7.53 -9.77
C PRO A 335 -7.49 8.30 -11.02
N ASP A 336 -7.03 9.55 -10.90
CA ASP A 336 -6.55 10.35 -12.03
C ASP A 336 -5.11 9.98 -12.41
N ALA A 337 -4.28 9.57 -11.44
CA ALA A 337 -2.90 9.17 -11.67
C ALA A 337 -2.70 7.67 -11.92
N ASP A 338 -3.62 6.80 -11.52
CA ASP A 338 -3.46 5.34 -11.58
C ASP A 338 -3.99 4.64 -12.85
N GLU A 339 -3.27 4.72 -13.97
CA GLU A 339 -3.69 4.10 -15.25
C GLU A 339 -3.47 2.58 -15.31
N MET A 340 -2.74 2.00 -14.36
CA MET A 340 -2.01 0.77 -14.61
C MET A 340 -2.76 -0.50 -14.20
N SER A 341 -3.26 -0.57 -12.96
CA SER A 341 -3.77 -1.79 -12.36
C SER A 341 -4.99 -1.52 -11.48
N THR A 342 -5.66 -2.60 -11.09
CA THR A 342 -6.64 -2.64 -10.01
C THR A 342 -5.91 -2.53 -8.66
N THR A 343 -6.64 -2.19 -7.60
CA THR A 343 -6.13 -2.13 -6.22
C THR A 343 -5.54 -3.46 -5.77
N LEU A 344 -6.20 -4.57 -6.13
CA LEU A 344 -5.67 -5.92 -6.04
C LEU A 344 -5.57 -6.49 -7.46
N TRP A 345 -4.37 -6.86 -7.88
CA TRP A 345 -4.14 -7.48 -9.17
C TRP A 345 -3.64 -8.92 -9.01
N VAL A 346 -4.33 -9.87 -9.66
CA VAL A 346 -3.93 -11.28 -9.67
C VAL A 346 -3.88 -11.78 -11.11
N ASN A 347 -2.75 -12.38 -11.52
CA ASN A 347 -2.61 -12.92 -12.86
C ASN A 347 -3.55 -14.11 -13.09
N SER A 348 -4.64 -13.90 -13.82
CA SER A 348 -5.59 -14.93 -14.23
C SER A 348 -5.21 -15.68 -15.51
N GLY A 349 -4.04 -15.39 -16.09
CA GLY A 349 -3.54 -15.99 -17.33
C GLY A 349 -3.86 -15.19 -18.59
N GLY A 350 -3.24 -15.57 -19.71
CA GLY A 350 -3.31 -14.84 -20.98
C GLY A 350 -2.29 -13.71 -21.10
N GLU A 351 -1.61 -13.38 -19.99
CA GLU A 351 -0.66 -12.28 -19.90
C GLU A 351 0.79 -12.69 -20.18
N SER A 352 1.57 -11.77 -20.77
CA SER A 352 2.93 -12.07 -21.24
C SER A 352 4.02 -12.15 -20.19
N PHE A 353 3.68 -11.80 -18.95
CA PHE A 353 4.65 -11.54 -17.91
C PHE A 353 4.56 -12.52 -16.75
N GLY A 354 3.70 -13.54 -16.74
CA GLY A 354 3.60 -14.48 -15.62
C GLY A 354 2.71 -15.70 -15.86
N ALA A 355 2.89 -16.73 -15.03
CA ALA A 355 1.97 -17.87 -14.98
C ALA A 355 0.72 -17.54 -14.15
N ILE A 356 -0.35 -18.33 -14.31
CA ILE A 356 -1.59 -18.14 -13.56
C ILE A 356 -1.36 -18.31 -12.06
N THR A 357 -1.77 -17.31 -11.28
CA THR A 357 -1.87 -17.37 -9.82
C THR A 357 -3.29 -17.72 -9.42
N ASP A 358 -3.44 -18.67 -8.50
CA ASP A 358 -4.74 -18.99 -7.93
C ASP A 358 -5.08 -17.96 -6.85
N ALA A 359 -6.02 -17.06 -7.13
CA ALA A 359 -6.46 -16.03 -6.20
C ALA A 359 -6.95 -16.62 -4.87
N SER A 360 -7.57 -17.81 -4.90
CA SER A 360 -8.13 -18.45 -3.70
C SER A 360 -7.09 -19.11 -2.79
N ALA A 361 -5.87 -19.30 -3.31
CA ALA A 361 -4.76 -19.83 -2.53
C ALA A 361 -4.07 -18.77 -1.67
N ASN A 362 -4.44 -17.50 -1.81
CA ASN A 362 -3.91 -16.38 -1.05
C ASN A 362 -5.06 -15.60 -0.41
N GLN A 363 -4.75 -14.88 0.66
CA GLN A 363 -5.73 -14.06 1.36
C GLN A 363 -5.25 -12.62 1.36
N VAL A 364 -6.04 -11.73 0.75
CA VAL A 364 -5.84 -10.28 0.81
C VAL A 364 -7.09 -9.67 1.39
N ARG A 365 -6.93 -8.85 2.43
CA ARG A 365 -8.03 -8.13 3.08
C ARG A 365 -7.67 -6.67 3.27
N PHE A 366 -8.67 -5.81 3.17
CA PHE A 366 -8.50 -4.36 3.28
C PHE A 366 -9.35 -3.78 4.41
N ASP A 367 -8.86 -2.75 5.08
CA ASP A 367 -9.61 -2.05 6.14
C ASP A 367 -10.17 -0.70 5.64
N TYR A 368 -9.34 0.14 5.02
CA TYR A 368 -9.74 1.42 4.42
C TYR A 368 -9.28 1.50 2.96
N VAL A 369 -10.21 1.59 2.02
CA VAL A 369 -9.91 1.66 0.58
C VAL A 369 -10.59 2.81 -0.12
N VAL A 370 -9.82 3.52 -0.93
CA VAL A 370 -10.30 4.24 -2.11
C VAL A 370 -9.69 3.54 -3.32
N GLY A 371 -10.54 2.86 -4.07
CA GLY A 371 -10.17 1.96 -5.15
C GLY A 371 -9.77 2.68 -6.43
N SER A 372 -9.50 1.89 -7.45
CA SER A 372 -8.93 2.35 -8.70
C SER A 372 -10.02 2.87 -9.65
N ARG A 373 -9.62 3.17 -10.88
CA ARG A 373 -10.55 3.50 -11.97
C ARG A 373 -11.05 2.28 -12.76
N ARG A 374 -10.71 1.08 -12.31
CA ARG A 374 -10.91 -0.20 -12.99
C ARG A 374 -11.76 -1.07 -12.10
N ASP A 375 -12.46 -2.01 -12.73
CA ASP A 375 -13.21 -3.09 -12.09
C ASP A 375 -12.39 -3.79 -10.98
N ASP A 376 -12.61 -3.38 -9.75
CA ASP A 376 -11.93 -3.84 -8.55
C ASP A 376 -12.71 -5.00 -7.92
N THR A 377 -11.97 -5.95 -7.32
CA THR A 377 -12.57 -7.01 -6.50
C THR A 377 -11.89 -7.00 -5.15
N LEU A 378 -12.61 -6.47 -4.16
CA LEU A 378 -12.08 -6.14 -2.84
C LEU A 378 -12.81 -6.91 -1.75
N GLN A 379 -12.03 -7.38 -0.80
CA GLN A 379 -12.50 -8.10 0.38
C GLN A 379 -12.07 -7.31 1.62
N GLY A 380 -13.04 -6.90 2.43
CA GLY A 380 -12.85 -6.27 3.72
C GLY A 380 -12.26 -7.25 4.74
N SER A 381 -11.65 -6.72 5.79
CA SER A 381 -11.38 -7.51 6.99
C SER A 381 -12.64 -7.85 7.78
N ASP A 382 -12.51 -8.74 8.77
CA ASP A 382 -13.64 -9.10 9.63
C ASP A 382 -13.94 -7.99 10.68
N ASP A 383 -13.12 -6.94 10.73
CA ASP A 383 -13.38 -5.71 11.49
C ASP A 383 -14.35 -4.81 10.69
N GLY A 384 -14.83 -3.70 11.25
CA GLY A 384 -15.64 -2.74 10.48
C GLY A 384 -14.78 -1.99 9.48
N VAL A 385 -15.11 -2.04 8.18
CA VAL A 385 -14.30 -1.47 7.09
C VAL A 385 -14.97 -0.29 6.38
N TYR A 386 -14.14 0.46 5.64
CA TYR A 386 -14.61 1.37 4.60
C TYR A 386 -14.02 0.97 3.25
N LEU A 387 -14.86 0.56 2.31
CA LEU A 387 -14.45 0.24 0.94
C LEU A 387 -15.17 1.16 -0.04
N ASN A 388 -14.42 1.97 -0.76
CA ASN A 388 -14.88 2.68 -1.95
C ASN A 388 -14.24 2.03 -3.19
N GLY A 389 -15.07 1.56 -4.13
CA GLY A 389 -14.62 0.87 -5.34
C GLY A 389 -13.92 1.80 -6.34
N GLY A 390 -14.37 3.04 -6.42
CA GLY A 390 -13.81 4.05 -7.31
C GLY A 390 -14.64 4.16 -8.59
N LEU A 391 -14.01 3.94 -9.75
CA LEU A 391 -14.71 3.85 -11.04
C LEU A 391 -14.58 2.42 -11.57
N GLY A 392 -15.53 2.00 -12.39
CA GLY A 392 -15.53 0.68 -13.00
C GLY A 392 -16.46 -0.28 -12.27
N HIS A 393 -16.66 -1.47 -12.84
CA HIS A 393 -17.62 -2.43 -12.29
C HIS A 393 -17.04 -3.17 -11.08
N ASP A 394 -17.31 -2.67 -9.89
CA ASP A 394 -16.64 -3.10 -8.68
C ASP A 394 -17.40 -4.20 -7.94
N HIS A 395 -16.65 -5.10 -7.31
CA HIS A 395 -17.16 -6.14 -6.42
C HIS A 395 -16.56 -5.93 -5.04
N LEU A 396 -17.35 -5.34 -4.14
CA LEU A 396 -16.94 -5.02 -2.79
C LEU A 396 -17.63 -5.98 -1.82
N THR A 397 -16.83 -6.73 -1.08
CA THR A 397 -17.33 -7.56 0.01
C THR A 397 -16.78 -7.01 1.32
N GLY A 398 -17.67 -6.66 2.26
CA GLY A 398 -17.30 -6.37 3.65
C GLY A 398 -16.86 -7.64 4.38
N GLY A 399 -17.05 -7.70 5.68
CA GLY A 399 -16.64 -8.81 6.52
C GLY A 399 -17.70 -9.20 7.53
N ALA A 400 -17.29 -9.28 8.80
CA ALA A 400 -18.16 -9.62 9.92
C ALA A 400 -18.45 -8.43 10.84
N GLY A 401 -17.84 -7.27 10.55
CA GLY A 401 -18.00 -6.01 11.27
C GLY A 401 -19.15 -5.17 10.73
N ASP A 402 -19.37 -3.98 11.30
CA ASP A 402 -20.31 -3.02 10.72
C ASP A 402 -19.57 -2.24 9.62
N ASP A 403 -19.90 -2.51 8.36
CA ASP A 403 -19.14 -2.03 7.21
C ASP A 403 -19.79 -0.87 6.48
N ILE A 404 -18.97 -0.01 5.86
CA ILE A 404 -19.41 1.08 4.98
C ILE A 404 -18.86 0.82 3.57
N LEU A 405 -19.76 0.56 2.62
CA LEU A 405 -19.42 0.24 1.24
C LEU A 405 -19.95 1.33 0.29
N GLN A 406 -19.12 1.76 -0.64
CA GLN A 406 -19.46 2.72 -1.69
C GLN A 406 -18.99 2.15 -3.03
N GLY A 407 -19.90 1.97 -3.99
CA GLY A 407 -19.56 1.47 -5.33
C GLY A 407 -18.64 2.44 -6.07
N GLY A 408 -19.11 3.68 -6.21
CA GLY A 408 -18.33 4.76 -6.79
C GLY A 408 -18.86 6.15 -6.42
N PRO A 409 -18.40 7.23 -7.06
CA PRO A 409 -18.87 8.59 -6.78
C PRO A 409 -20.35 8.81 -7.18
N GLY A 410 -20.88 7.98 -8.07
CA GLY A 410 -22.29 7.88 -8.43
C GLY A 410 -22.75 8.88 -9.51
N ASN A 411 -21.91 9.86 -9.88
CA ASN A 411 -22.23 10.99 -10.77
C ASN A 411 -21.49 10.94 -12.11
N HIS A 412 -20.72 9.88 -12.39
CA HIS A 412 -20.04 9.73 -13.68
C HIS A 412 -20.57 8.51 -14.42
N GLY A 413 -20.84 8.64 -15.72
CA GLY A 413 -21.27 7.51 -16.56
C GLY A 413 -20.21 6.40 -16.75
N TYR A 414 -19.09 6.47 -16.02
CA TYR A 414 -18.02 5.48 -15.96
C TYR A 414 -17.94 4.79 -14.60
N ASP A 415 -18.81 5.13 -13.64
CA ASP A 415 -18.86 4.48 -12.32
C ASP A 415 -19.15 3.00 -12.50
N GLY A 416 -20.13 2.63 -13.33
CA GLY A 416 -20.38 1.23 -13.65
C GLY A 416 -21.50 0.62 -12.80
N ASP A 417 -21.66 -0.68 -12.95
CA ASP A 417 -22.65 -1.49 -12.23
C ASP A 417 -21.89 -2.28 -11.15
N ASP A 418 -22.12 -1.93 -9.88
CA ASP A 418 -21.37 -2.47 -8.76
C ASP A 418 -22.11 -3.58 -8.00
N VAL A 419 -21.36 -4.43 -7.31
CA VAL A 419 -21.88 -5.42 -6.37
C VAL A 419 -21.32 -5.13 -4.99
N LEU A 420 -22.20 -4.75 -4.07
CA LEU A 420 -21.88 -4.43 -2.67
C LEU A 420 -22.45 -5.52 -1.76
N SER A 421 -21.58 -6.27 -1.11
CA SER A 421 -21.95 -7.34 -0.17
C SER A 421 -21.50 -6.99 1.23
N GLY A 422 -22.42 -6.69 2.15
CA GLY A 422 -22.08 -6.28 3.53
C GLY A 422 -21.44 -7.42 4.31
N GLY A 423 -22.14 -8.57 4.34
CA GLY A 423 -21.65 -9.76 5.01
C GLY A 423 -22.40 -9.98 6.32
N GLY A 424 -21.69 -10.05 7.44
CA GLY A 424 -22.33 -10.05 8.75
C GLY A 424 -22.07 -8.72 9.43
N GLY A 425 -23.07 -8.12 10.08
CA GLY A 425 -22.88 -6.79 10.67
C GLY A 425 -24.17 -5.99 10.59
N ASN A 426 -24.06 -4.68 10.78
CA ASN A 426 -25.04 -3.71 10.34
C ASN A 426 -24.41 -2.82 9.28
N ASP A 427 -24.57 -3.21 8.03
CA ASP A 427 -23.79 -2.66 6.93
C ASP A 427 -24.52 -1.51 6.25
N THR A 428 -23.74 -0.54 5.79
CA THR A 428 -24.22 0.70 5.19
C THR A 428 -23.68 0.87 3.78
N ALA A 429 -24.57 0.95 2.79
CA ALA A 429 -24.25 1.40 1.45
C ALA A 429 -24.30 2.94 1.43
N LEU A 430 -23.20 3.58 1.05
CA LEU A 430 -23.07 5.04 1.01
C LEU A 430 -23.21 5.58 -0.42
N TYR A 431 -24.11 6.53 -0.59
CA TYR A 431 -24.36 7.24 -1.85
C TYR A 431 -24.12 8.74 -1.69
N LEU A 432 -23.23 9.30 -2.50
CA LEU A 432 -22.85 10.71 -2.43
C LEU A 432 -23.78 11.65 -3.22
N GLN A 433 -24.89 11.14 -3.76
CA GLN A 433 -25.96 11.95 -4.33
C GLN A 433 -27.24 11.91 -3.46
N SER A 434 -28.14 12.86 -3.68
CA SER A 434 -29.45 12.90 -3.03
C SER A 434 -30.30 11.67 -3.39
N TYR A 435 -31.16 11.24 -2.47
CA TYR A 435 -32.06 10.09 -2.64
C TYR A 435 -32.91 10.19 -3.91
N ASP A 436 -33.34 11.40 -4.28
CA ASP A 436 -34.18 11.64 -5.47
C ASP A 436 -33.44 11.38 -6.80
N ALA A 437 -32.11 11.19 -6.77
CA ALA A 437 -31.31 10.80 -7.93
C ALA A 437 -31.42 9.30 -8.26
N PHE A 438 -32.03 8.49 -7.38
CA PHE A 438 -32.00 7.03 -7.49
C PHE A 438 -33.37 6.37 -7.59
N ASP A 439 -33.46 5.38 -8.47
CA ASP A 439 -34.56 4.41 -8.53
C ASP A 439 -34.19 3.16 -7.72
N ILE A 440 -34.79 2.99 -6.55
CA ILE A 440 -34.54 1.87 -5.63
C ILE A 440 -35.59 0.77 -5.80
N ALA A 441 -35.15 -0.47 -5.99
CA ALA A 441 -36.01 -1.64 -6.02
C ALA A 441 -35.52 -2.72 -5.07
N ILE A 442 -36.38 -3.11 -4.13
CA ILE A 442 -36.16 -4.20 -3.17
C ILE A 442 -37.00 -5.39 -3.63
N ALA A 443 -36.35 -6.49 -3.99
CA ALA A 443 -37.03 -7.69 -4.49
C ALA A 443 -37.46 -8.63 -3.35
N GLU A 444 -38.41 -9.54 -3.63
CA GLU A 444 -38.95 -10.48 -2.62
C GLU A 444 -37.89 -11.46 -2.06
N ASN A 445 -36.79 -11.68 -2.80
CA ASN A 445 -35.64 -12.49 -2.39
C ASN A 445 -34.64 -11.72 -1.50
N GLY A 446 -34.90 -10.44 -1.20
CA GLY A 446 -34.01 -9.58 -0.40
C GLY A 446 -32.92 -8.88 -1.20
N GLU A 447 -32.80 -9.15 -2.50
CA GLU A 447 -31.87 -8.45 -3.39
C GLU A 447 -32.33 -7.00 -3.58
N VAL A 448 -31.42 -6.05 -3.38
CA VAL A 448 -31.69 -4.63 -3.54
C VAL A 448 -30.93 -4.12 -4.74
N THR A 449 -31.59 -3.33 -5.57
CA THR A 449 -30.96 -2.64 -6.70
C THR A 449 -31.17 -1.15 -6.58
N ILE A 450 -30.11 -0.38 -6.71
CA ILE A 450 -30.12 1.09 -6.68
C ILE A 450 -29.63 1.57 -8.04
N ARG A 451 -30.47 2.32 -8.76
CA ARG A 451 -30.16 2.77 -10.13
C ARG A 451 -30.05 4.29 -10.15
N GLY A 452 -28.91 4.80 -10.59
CA GLY A 452 -28.65 6.23 -10.73
C GLY A 452 -28.09 6.58 -12.11
N GLU A 453 -27.50 7.77 -12.22
CA GLU A 453 -26.78 8.19 -13.43
C GLU A 453 -25.48 7.40 -13.65
N GLY A 454 -24.78 7.05 -12.57
CA GLY A 454 -23.51 6.29 -12.62
C GLY A 454 -23.65 4.82 -13.04
N GLY A 455 -24.82 4.22 -12.84
CA GLY A 455 -25.09 2.82 -13.19
C GLY A 455 -26.12 2.16 -12.28
N THR A 456 -26.08 0.82 -12.21
CA THR A 456 -26.95 0.00 -11.37
C THR A 456 -26.15 -0.82 -10.37
N ASP A 457 -26.33 -0.53 -9.09
CA ASP A 457 -25.71 -1.29 -8.02
C ASP A 457 -26.62 -2.42 -7.56
N THR A 458 -26.01 -3.53 -7.20
CA THR A 458 -26.66 -4.68 -6.56
C THR A 458 -26.14 -4.82 -5.13
N LEU A 459 -27.04 -4.73 -4.17
CA LEU A 459 -26.73 -4.80 -2.74
C LEU A 459 -27.18 -6.17 -2.22
N VAL A 460 -26.26 -6.85 -1.52
CA VAL A 460 -26.43 -8.17 -0.92
C VAL A 460 -26.07 -8.07 0.55
N ASP A 461 -26.89 -8.64 1.43
CA ASP A 461 -26.65 -8.65 2.87
C ASP A 461 -26.29 -7.25 3.43
N MET A 462 -27.02 -6.21 2.99
CA MET A 462 -26.88 -4.84 3.46
C MET A 462 -28.09 -4.44 4.32
N GLU A 463 -27.86 -3.81 5.47
CA GLU A 463 -28.96 -3.34 6.34
C GLU A 463 -29.53 -1.99 5.91
N ARG A 464 -28.70 -1.09 5.39
CA ARG A 464 -29.10 0.30 5.11
C ARG A 464 -28.41 0.87 3.87
N ALA A 465 -29.14 1.75 3.16
CA ALA A 465 -28.55 2.72 2.24
C ALA A 465 -28.69 4.14 2.82
N VAL A 466 -27.63 4.96 2.74
CA VAL A 466 -27.59 6.36 3.17
C VAL A 466 -27.18 7.25 2.01
N PHE A 467 -27.89 8.36 1.85
CA PHE A 467 -27.73 9.31 0.75
C PHE A 467 -27.20 10.66 1.24
N ALA A 468 -26.65 11.48 0.33
CA ALA A 468 -26.01 12.75 0.67
C ALA A 468 -26.95 13.78 1.32
N ASP A 469 -28.26 13.69 1.06
CA ASP A 469 -29.28 14.55 1.67
C ASP A 469 -29.71 14.08 3.08
N GLY A 470 -29.05 13.05 3.63
CA GLY A 470 -29.36 12.47 4.94
C GLY A 470 -30.53 11.49 4.93
N THR A 471 -31.14 11.22 3.77
CA THR A 471 -32.16 10.17 3.65
C THR A 471 -31.54 8.80 3.92
N ARG A 472 -32.25 7.97 4.67
CA ARG A 472 -31.84 6.62 5.04
C ARG A 472 -32.94 5.63 4.69
N VAL A 473 -32.57 4.58 3.97
CA VAL A 473 -33.45 3.46 3.63
C VAL A 473 -33.02 2.24 4.43
N ASP A 474 -33.90 1.76 5.30
CA ASP A 474 -33.75 0.44 5.94
C ASP A 474 -34.12 -0.63 4.90
N LEU A 475 -33.12 -1.41 4.45
CA LEU A 475 -33.26 -2.33 3.32
C LEU A 475 -34.06 -3.59 3.69
N ASN A 476 -34.16 -3.91 4.98
CA ASN A 476 -34.96 -5.01 5.50
C ASN A 476 -36.47 -4.71 5.51
N SER A 477 -36.84 -3.47 5.83
CA SER A 477 -38.24 -3.04 5.97
C SER A 477 -38.76 -2.18 4.81
N GLY A 478 -37.85 -1.64 3.99
CA GLY A 478 -38.14 -0.62 2.99
C GLY A 478 -38.57 0.72 3.60
N SER A 479 -38.35 0.94 4.90
CA SER A 479 -38.74 2.18 5.56
C SER A 479 -37.75 3.29 5.28
N ILE A 480 -38.27 4.49 5.04
CA ILE A 480 -37.49 5.69 4.77
C ILE A 480 -37.54 6.59 6.00
N SER A 481 -36.39 7.10 6.39
CA SER A 481 -36.24 8.07 7.47
C SER A 481 -35.24 9.15 7.06
N ASN A 482 -35.33 10.31 7.71
CA ASN A 482 -34.33 11.35 7.56
C ASN A 482 -33.40 11.29 8.77
N GLY A 483 -32.11 11.44 8.54
CA GLY A 483 -31.11 11.68 9.57
C GLY A 483 -30.03 12.60 9.04
N GLU A 484 -28.93 12.70 9.77
CA GLU A 484 -27.75 13.40 9.27
C GLU A 484 -27.13 12.64 8.08
N PRO A 485 -26.61 13.35 7.06
CA PRO A 485 -25.75 12.75 6.05
C PRO A 485 -24.63 11.97 6.72
N VAL A 486 -24.33 10.76 6.23
CA VAL A 486 -23.12 10.05 6.66
C VAL A 486 -21.94 10.68 5.93
N SER A 487 -20.99 11.22 6.69
CA SER A 487 -19.71 11.65 6.13
C SER A 487 -18.87 10.43 5.78
N ILE A 488 -18.02 10.57 4.76
CA ILE A 488 -16.97 9.59 4.49
C ILE A 488 -16.12 9.47 5.76
N PRO A 489 -16.01 8.27 6.37
CA PRO A 489 -15.19 8.10 7.55
C PRO A 489 -13.73 8.37 7.20
N SER A 490 -12.98 8.91 8.14
CA SER A 490 -11.52 9.02 8.02
C SER A 490 -10.85 7.64 8.24
N PRO A 491 -9.63 7.43 7.73
CA PRO A 491 -8.86 6.22 8.06
C PRO A 491 -8.69 6.02 9.57
N ALA A 492 -8.53 7.10 10.34
CA ALA A 492 -8.38 7.02 11.80
C ALA A 492 -9.63 6.46 12.51
N GLU A 493 -10.83 6.78 12.01
CA GLU A 493 -12.09 6.26 12.55
C GLU A 493 -12.25 4.76 12.28
N ILE A 494 -11.88 4.29 11.09
CA ILE A 494 -11.96 2.88 10.70
C ILE A 494 -10.87 2.04 11.38
N LEU A 495 -9.63 2.52 11.38
CA LEU A 495 -8.48 1.79 11.92
C LEU A 495 -8.42 1.81 13.46
N GLY A 496 -9.34 2.50 14.11
CA GLY A 496 -9.47 2.49 15.58
C GLY A 496 -8.31 3.19 16.29
N ASP A 497 -7.70 4.22 15.68
CA ASP A 497 -6.72 5.09 16.36
C ASP A 497 -7.45 6.04 17.33
N SER A 498 -8.05 5.44 18.37
CA SER A 498 -8.78 6.11 19.43
C SER A 498 -7.83 6.86 20.34
N THR A 499 -7.43 8.06 19.92
CA THR A 499 -7.28 9.19 20.86
C THR A 499 -8.54 10.04 20.99
N THR A 500 -9.61 9.69 20.28
CA THR A 500 -10.92 10.33 20.42
C THR A 500 -11.88 9.48 21.26
N THR A 501 -12.10 9.95 22.48
CA THR A 501 -13.13 9.49 23.41
C THR A 501 -14.47 9.30 22.71
N ALA A 502 -14.94 8.05 22.65
CA ALA A 502 -16.33 7.73 22.38
C ALA A 502 -17.22 8.45 23.41
N THR A 503 -17.99 9.45 22.97
CA THR A 503 -19.24 9.81 23.63
C THR A 503 -20.35 9.01 23.00
N GLU A 504 -20.63 7.85 23.59
CA GLU A 504 -21.97 7.29 23.57
C GLU A 504 -22.95 8.37 24.05
N ASP A 505 -23.90 8.82 23.22
CA ASP A 505 -25.13 9.40 23.75
C ASP A 505 -26.30 8.45 23.52
N SER A 506 -26.48 7.61 24.54
CA SER A 506 -27.69 6.85 24.77
C SER A 506 -28.68 7.71 25.56
N THR A 507 -29.87 7.89 24.98
CA THR A 507 -31.15 8.23 25.64
C THR A 507 -31.33 9.66 26.19
N THR A 508 -32.27 10.40 25.61
CA THR A 508 -33.24 11.15 26.44
C THR A 508 -34.60 11.40 25.78
N THR A 509 -35.56 10.61 26.27
CA THR A 509 -36.97 10.90 26.57
C THR A 509 -37.41 12.38 26.60
N THR A 510 -38.48 12.65 25.85
CA THR A 510 -39.47 13.74 25.93
C THR A 510 -39.47 14.67 27.16
N THR A 511 -39.48 15.99 26.89
CA THR A 511 -40.46 16.91 27.48
C THR A 511 -40.81 18.04 26.51
N GLU A 512 -42.11 18.26 26.32
CA GLU A 512 -42.69 19.45 25.70
C GLU A 512 -42.35 20.69 26.55
N ASP A 513 -41.86 21.77 25.93
CA ASP A 513 -42.32 23.11 26.30
C ASP A 513 -42.39 24.01 25.06
N SER A 514 -43.57 24.60 24.93
CA SER A 514 -43.98 25.47 23.84
C SER A 514 -43.75 26.90 24.28
N THR A 515 -42.79 27.60 23.68
CA THR A 515 -42.91 29.06 23.56
C THR A 515 -42.43 29.53 22.18
N THR A 516 -43.42 30.02 21.43
CA THR A 516 -43.27 30.83 20.23
C THR A 516 -42.44 32.08 20.50
N ASN A 517 -41.41 32.31 19.69
CA ASN A 517 -40.94 33.64 19.36
C ASN A 517 -40.63 33.72 17.87
N THR A 518 -41.60 34.21 17.13
CA THR A 518 -41.41 34.82 15.81
C THR A 518 -40.64 36.12 15.99
N ALA A 519 -39.39 36.15 15.53
CA ALA A 519 -38.71 37.37 15.15
C ALA A 519 -38.09 37.17 13.77
N ASP A 520 -38.76 37.80 12.82
CA ASP A 520 -38.32 38.12 11.47
C ASP A 520 -36.92 38.77 11.49
N SER A 521 -35.94 38.04 10.96
CA SER A 521 -34.72 38.62 10.42
C SER A 521 -34.55 38.10 9.00
N THR A 522 -35.02 38.89 8.04
CA THR A 522 -34.56 38.85 6.66
C THR A 522 -33.04 39.05 6.63
N GLN A 523 -32.30 37.95 6.64
CA GLN A 523 -30.95 37.87 6.12
C GLN A 523 -31.09 37.11 4.81
N THR A 524 -30.87 37.82 3.72
CA THR A 524 -30.68 37.19 2.41
C THR A 524 -29.40 36.39 2.50
N ASP A 525 -29.50 35.07 2.59
CA ASP A 525 -28.37 34.19 2.30
C ASP A 525 -27.91 34.54 0.88
N ALA A 526 -26.68 35.02 0.76
CA ALA A 526 -26.01 34.98 -0.54
C ALA A 526 -25.80 33.49 -0.82
N GLU A 527 -26.36 32.97 -1.91
CA GLU A 527 -26.05 31.63 -2.38
C GLU A 527 -24.54 31.58 -2.63
N ALA A 528 -23.84 30.64 -2.00
CA ALA A 528 -22.40 30.49 -2.17
C ALA A 528 -22.09 30.12 -3.62
N ASP A 529 -21.05 30.73 -4.17
CA ASP A 529 -20.57 30.40 -5.51
C ASP A 529 -19.82 29.07 -5.52
N VAL A 530 -19.14 28.76 -4.40
CA VAL A 530 -18.46 27.48 -4.18
C VAL A 530 -18.63 26.97 -2.76
N THR A 531 -18.64 25.65 -2.64
CA THR A 531 -18.49 24.95 -1.35
C THR A 531 -17.10 24.36 -1.24
N VAL A 532 -16.44 24.55 -0.10
CA VAL A 532 -15.11 24.02 0.16
C VAL A 532 -15.17 23.04 1.34
N THR A 533 -14.76 21.80 1.08
CA THR A 533 -14.61 20.74 2.10
C THR A 533 -13.16 20.29 2.18
N GLY A 534 -12.78 19.67 3.29
CA GLY A 534 -11.44 19.16 3.46
C GLY A 534 -11.33 18.11 4.55
N ASN A 535 -10.31 17.27 4.43
CA ASN A 535 -10.07 16.16 5.34
C ASN A 535 -8.57 15.90 5.53
N VAL A 536 -8.15 15.55 6.74
CA VAL A 536 -6.81 15.01 6.98
C VAL A 536 -6.85 13.52 6.67
N THR A 537 -6.21 13.11 5.58
CA THR A 537 -6.27 11.74 5.06
C THR A 537 -5.14 10.85 5.60
N ASN A 538 -4.09 11.42 6.16
CA ASN A 538 -3.03 10.68 6.86
C ASN A 538 -2.31 11.58 7.88
N GLN A 539 -1.78 11.03 8.96
CA GLN A 539 -0.99 11.78 9.94
C GLN A 539 0.08 10.93 10.63
N TRP A 540 1.24 11.52 10.90
CA TRP A 540 2.34 10.91 11.67
C TRP A 540 2.91 11.94 12.65
N SER A 541 4.00 11.60 13.35
CA SER A 541 4.49 12.37 14.51
C SER A 541 4.72 13.86 14.23
N ASN A 542 5.22 14.24 13.05
CA ASN A 542 5.58 15.61 12.67
C ASN A 542 4.97 16.06 11.33
N GLY A 543 3.96 15.37 10.80
CA GLY A 543 3.33 15.78 9.55
C GLY A 543 2.02 15.06 9.27
N TYR A 544 1.38 15.48 8.18
CA TYR A 544 0.08 14.97 7.74
C TYR A 544 -0.11 15.16 6.23
N VAL A 545 -1.08 14.43 5.69
CA VAL A 545 -1.65 14.67 4.36
C VAL A 545 -3.08 15.13 4.55
N ALA A 546 -3.46 16.18 3.84
CA ALA A 546 -4.81 16.69 3.81
C ALA A 546 -5.30 16.89 2.38
N GLU A 547 -6.60 16.81 2.20
CA GLU A 547 -7.33 16.98 0.95
C GLU A 547 -8.29 18.15 1.07
N ILE A 548 -8.46 18.88 -0.03
CA ILE A 548 -9.40 19.98 -0.18
C ILE A 548 -10.20 19.75 -1.47
N LEU A 549 -11.52 19.87 -1.36
CA LEU A 549 -12.44 19.80 -2.48
C LEU A 549 -13.18 21.15 -2.59
N ILE A 550 -13.30 21.67 -3.80
CA ILE A 550 -13.95 22.93 -4.14
C ILE A 550 -15.02 22.64 -5.19
N GLU A 551 -16.27 22.57 -4.75
CA GLU A 551 -17.43 22.35 -5.61
C GLU A 551 -18.01 23.68 -6.09
N ASN A 552 -18.32 23.79 -7.38
CA ASN A 552 -19.05 24.91 -7.93
C ASN A 552 -20.56 24.78 -7.66
N THR A 553 -21.06 25.52 -6.68
CA THR A 553 -22.48 25.56 -6.32
C THR A 553 -23.27 26.66 -7.03
N SER A 554 -22.59 27.49 -7.84
CA SER A 554 -23.23 28.56 -8.62
C SER A 554 -23.93 28.03 -9.87
N GLU A 555 -24.81 28.84 -10.46
CA GLU A 555 -25.42 28.53 -11.78
C GLU A 555 -24.47 28.80 -12.97
N SER A 556 -23.21 29.20 -12.74
CA SER A 556 -22.29 29.65 -13.77
C SER A 556 -20.95 28.91 -13.75
N ASN A 557 -20.28 28.82 -14.89
CA ASN A 557 -18.96 28.18 -14.96
C ASN A 557 -17.89 29.05 -14.27
N ILE A 558 -17.03 28.43 -13.46
CA ILE A 558 -15.85 29.04 -12.86
C ILE A 558 -14.63 28.60 -13.64
N VAL A 559 -13.94 29.55 -14.26
CA VAL A 559 -12.74 29.27 -15.08
C VAL A 559 -11.50 29.50 -14.25
N ASN A 560 -10.57 28.53 -14.23
CA ASN A 560 -9.31 28.49 -13.49
C ASN A 560 -9.44 29.00 -12.05
N PRO A 561 -10.15 28.27 -11.18
CA PRO A 561 -10.22 28.63 -9.77
C PRO A 561 -8.84 28.62 -9.11
N GLU A 562 -8.59 29.58 -8.21
CA GLU A 562 -7.41 29.61 -7.32
C GLU A 562 -7.88 29.68 -5.87
N ALA A 563 -7.39 28.76 -5.04
CA ALA A 563 -7.62 28.72 -3.60
C ALA A 563 -6.47 29.39 -2.85
N SER A 564 -6.77 30.24 -1.86
CA SER A 564 -5.79 30.87 -0.99
C SER A 564 -6.11 30.60 0.48
N PHE A 565 -5.13 30.15 1.26
CA PHE A 565 -5.30 29.81 2.68
C PHE A 565 -3.97 29.84 3.45
N SER A 566 -4.03 29.82 4.78
CA SER A 566 -2.84 29.77 5.65
C SER A 566 -2.86 28.51 6.51
N LEU A 567 -1.69 27.98 6.85
CA LEU A 567 -1.55 26.81 7.73
C LEU A 567 -0.51 27.06 8.82
N PRO A 568 -0.66 26.42 10.00
CA PRO A 568 0.38 26.39 11.03
C PRO A 568 1.53 25.41 10.71
N ALA A 569 1.42 24.65 9.61
CA ALA A 569 2.40 23.69 9.12
C ALA A 569 2.92 24.09 7.73
N ASP A 570 4.13 23.63 7.40
CA ASP A 570 4.77 23.92 6.12
C ASP A 570 4.37 22.86 5.09
N ILE A 571 3.72 23.27 3.98
CA ILE A 571 3.44 22.37 2.87
C ILE A 571 4.76 22.00 2.16
N ASP A 572 5.06 20.71 2.15
CA ASP A 572 6.21 20.12 1.47
C ASP A 572 5.86 19.59 0.07
N THR A 573 4.66 19.01 -0.08
CA THR A 573 4.18 18.48 -1.36
C THR A 573 2.74 18.90 -1.60
N LEU A 574 2.41 19.30 -2.83
CA LEU A 574 1.04 19.52 -3.31
C LEU A 574 0.74 18.53 -4.45
N TRP A 575 -0.49 18.05 -4.51
CA TRP A 575 -1.03 17.16 -5.53
C TRP A 575 -2.27 17.78 -6.18
N ASN A 576 -2.40 17.63 -7.50
CA ASN A 576 -3.50 18.16 -8.33
C ASN A 576 -3.62 19.69 -8.25
N GLY A 577 -2.47 20.36 -8.34
CA GLY A 577 -2.37 21.81 -8.41
C GLY A 577 -0.94 22.33 -8.42
N GLU A 578 -0.80 23.62 -8.75
CA GLU A 578 0.42 24.39 -8.58
C GLU A 578 0.37 25.17 -7.26
N LEU A 579 1.43 25.02 -6.45
CA LEU A 579 1.57 25.74 -5.18
C LEU A 579 2.46 26.96 -5.34
N SER A 580 2.01 28.10 -4.83
CA SER A 580 2.88 29.23 -4.54
C SER A 580 2.68 29.73 -3.11
N GLU A 581 3.76 30.24 -2.51
CA GLU A 581 3.74 30.76 -1.14
C GLU A 581 4.16 32.22 -1.15
N GLU A 582 3.35 33.10 -0.55
CA GLU A 582 3.69 34.50 -0.36
C GLU A 582 3.35 34.96 1.06
N ASN A 583 4.37 35.37 1.83
CA ASN A 583 4.23 35.85 3.21
C ASN A 583 3.58 34.86 4.20
N GLY A 584 3.69 33.56 3.97
CA GLY A 584 3.11 32.50 4.82
C GLY A 584 1.68 32.10 4.44
N ASP A 585 1.14 32.65 3.36
CA ASP A 585 -0.13 32.22 2.76
C ASP A 585 0.17 31.35 1.53
N TYR A 586 -0.53 30.23 1.43
CA TYR A 586 -0.50 29.33 0.29
C TYR A 586 -1.54 29.73 -0.73
N ARG A 587 -1.14 29.70 -2.00
CA ARG A 587 -2.03 29.77 -3.16
C ARG A 587 -1.91 28.48 -3.94
N VAL A 588 -3.03 27.84 -4.15
CA VAL A 588 -3.16 26.64 -4.96
C VAL A 588 -3.99 27.02 -6.17
N SER A 589 -3.50 26.73 -7.36
CA SER A 589 -4.28 26.72 -8.60
C SER A 589 -4.26 25.33 -9.20
N ASP A 590 -5.19 25.02 -10.08
CA ASP A 590 -5.14 23.77 -10.85
C ASP A 590 -3.85 23.72 -11.72
N ASP A 591 -3.32 22.53 -11.99
CA ASP A 591 -2.07 22.33 -12.75
C ASP A 591 -2.27 22.37 -14.27
N GLU A 592 -3.53 22.28 -14.71
CA GLU A 592 -3.98 22.60 -16.06
C GLU A 592 -5.08 23.68 -16.07
N SER A 593 -5.35 24.28 -17.23
CA SER A 593 -6.48 25.21 -17.33
C SER A 593 -7.80 24.46 -17.18
N ASN A 594 -8.52 24.69 -16.09
CA ASN A 594 -9.76 24.00 -15.76
C ASN A 594 -10.97 24.94 -15.80
N THR A 595 -12.15 24.40 -16.05
CA THR A 595 -13.43 25.12 -15.95
C THR A 595 -14.39 24.26 -15.17
N LEU A 596 -14.68 24.65 -13.93
CA LEU A 596 -15.71 24.02 -13.12
C LEU A 596 -17.09 24.47 -13.61
N THR A 597 -17.83 23.56 -14.22
CA THR A 597 -19.26 23.76 -14.49
C THR A 597 -20.09 23.58 -13.21
N PRO A 598 -21.34 24.06 -13.15
CA PRO A 598 -22.20 23.88 -11.96
C PRO A 598 -22.28 22.40 -11.52
N GLY A 599 -21.95 22.13 -10.26
CA GLY A 599 -21.89 20.78 -9.65
C GLY A 599 -20.56 20.05 -9.82
N GLU A 600 -19.60 20.59 -10.58
CA GLU A 600 -18.26 19.99 -10.67
C GLU A 600 -17.37 20.41 -9.50
N THR A 601 -16.48 19.50 -9.12
CA THR A 601 -15.57 19.66 -7.99
C THR A 601 -14.12 19.63 -8.44
N TRP A 602 -13.35 20.63 -8.01
CA TRP A 602 -11.89 20.62 -8.10
C TRP A 602 -11.30 20.06 -6.79
N ARG A 603 -10.36 19.14 -6.90
CA ARG A 603 -9.73 18.45 -5.76
C ARG A 603 -8.23 18.64 -5.80
N PHE A 604 -7.65 19.02 -4.66
CA PHE A 604 -6.21 18.99 -4.46
C PHE A 604 -5.86 18.50 -3.06
N SER A 605 -4.66 17.93 -2.91
CA SER A 605 -4.18 17.44 -1.63
C SER A 605 -2.79 17.99 -1.33
N TYR A 606 -2.41 18.10 -0.06
CA TYR A 606 -1.08 18.52 0.33
C TYR A 606 -0.51 17.69 1.48
N LYS A 607 0.80 17.48 1.43
CA LYS A 607 1.62 16.96 2.54
C LYS A 607 2.25 18.13 3.26
N ALA A 608 2.04 18.22 4.57
CA ALA A 608 2.62 19.27 5.38
C ALA A 608 3.36 18.71 6.60
N TYR A 609 4.39 19.43 7.05
CA TYR A 609 5.14 19.13 8.27
C TYR A 609 4.90 20.22 9.31
N GLY A 610 4.51 19.81 10.52
CA GLY A 610 4.17 20.70 11.61
C GLY A 610 3.63 19.92 12.81
N GLU A 611 3.74 20.51 14.01
CA GLU A 611 3.13 19.93 15.21
C GLU A 611 1.59 20.03 15.18
N ASP A 612 1.08 21.06 14.48
CA ASP A 612 -0.35 21.28 14.26
C ASP A 612 -0.76 20.75 12.88
N LYS A 613 -1.74 19.85 12.88
CA LYS A 613 -2.18 19.07 11.72
C LYS A 613 -3.60 19.46 11.30
N SER A 614 -4.02 20.67 11.68
CA SER A 614 -5.32 21.21 11.33
C SER A 614 -5.43 21.55 9.84
N LEU A 615 -6.63 21.40 9.30
CA LEU A 615 -7.02 21.99 8.01
C LEU A 615 -6.99 23.54 8.11
N PRO A 616 -7.00 24.26 6.96
CA PRO A 616 -6.95 25.71 6.97
C PRO A 616 -8.24 26.30 7.56
N GLU A 617 -8.16 27.18 8.57
CA GLU A 617 -9.37 27.77 9.18
C GLU A 617 -10.20 28.62 8.20
N THR A 618 -9.57 29.14 7.14
CA THR A 618 -10.22 29.93 6.10
C THR A 618 -9.66 29.57 4.73
N VAL A 619 -10.52 29.46 3.73
CA VAL A 619 -10.14 29.32 2.32
C VAL A 619 -10.86 30.41 1.51
N ALA A 620 -10.11 31.17 0.73
CA ALA A 620 -10.65 32.12 -0.23
C ALA A 620 -10.49 31.54 -1.65
N VAL A 621 -11.52 31.66 -2.50
CA VAL A 621 -11.48 31.18 -3.89
C VAL A 621 -11.69 32.34 -4.85
N GLN A 622 -10.93 32.37 -5.94
CA GLN A 622 -11.03 33.37 -7.01
C GLN A 622 -11.13 32.72 -8.38
N ASP A 623 -11.77 33.40 -9.34
CA ASP A 623 -11.80 33.00 -10.76
C ASP A 623 -10.55 33.51 -11.54
N ALA A 624 -10.45 33.13 -12.81
CA ALA A 624 -9.38 33.56 -13.73
C ALA A 624 -9.26 35.10 -13.91
N ASN A 625 -10.27 35.88 -13.54
CA ASN A 625 -10.26 37.34 -13.60
C ASN A 625 -9.84 37.99 -12.28
N GLY A 626 -9.57 37.19 -11.24
CA GLY A 626 -9.30 37.65 -9.88
C GLY A 626 -10.54 38.19 -9.17
N GLN A 627 -11.75 37.76 -9.57
CA GLN A 627 -12.95 38.00 -8.77
C GLN A 627 -13.03 36.96 -7.66
N ASN A 628 -13.15 37.43 -6.41
CA ASN A 628 -13.47 36.57 -5.27
C ASN A 628 -14.87 35.97 -5.44
N LEU A 629 -14.95 34.67 -5.17
CA LEU A 629 -16.19 33.90 -5.10
C LEU A 629 -16.69 33.87 -3.66
N GLU A 630 -18.01 33.84 -3.46
CA GLU A 630 -18.60 33.60 -2.14
C GLU A 630 -18.39 32.13 -1.76
N VAL A 631 -17.69 31.87 -0.64
CA VAL A 631 -17.27 30.53 -0.22
C VAL A 631 -18.10 30.08 0.98
N GLU A 632 -18.69 28.89 0.90
CA GLU A 632 -19.22 28.15 2.05
C GLU A 632 -18.21 27.07 2.48
N LEU A 633 -17.78 27.09 3.75
CA LEU A 633 -16.87 26.09 4.30
C LEU A 633 -17.67 24.99 5.01
N LEU A 634 -17.51 23.74 4.57
CA LEU A 634 -18.13 22.58 5.19
C LEU A 634 -17.05 21.66 5.74
N GLY A 635 -17.06 21.39 7.06
CA GLY A 635 -16.08 20.50 7.71
C GLY A 635 -14.67 21.09 7.89
N ILE A 636 -14.39 22.28 7.35
CA ILE A 636 -13.09 22.97 7.50
C ILE A 636 -13.05 23.95 8.70
N ASN A 637 -14.18 24.26 9.34
CA ASN A 637 -14.20 25.05 10.57
C ASN A 637 -15.50 24.84 11.37
N SER A 638 -15.48 24.03 12.44
CA SER A 638 -16.57 24.00 13.44
C SER A 638 -16.16 24.75 14.71
N SER A 639 -15.72 26.00 14.56
CA SER A 639 -15.66 26.93 15.68
C SER A 639 -16.82 27.93 15.59
N GLU A 640 -17.90 27.63 16.30
CA GLU A 640 -18.94 28.62 16.61
C GLU A 640 -18.26 29.84 17.27
N THR A 641 -18.19 30.94 16.52
CA THR A 641 -17.84 32.24 17.09
C THR A 641 -19.10 32.83 17.75
N ASP A 642 -19.31 32.50 19.02
CA ASP A 642 -20.26 33.20 19.88
C ASP A 642 -19.73 34.63 20.13
N ALA A 643 -20.09 35.53 19.22
CA ALA A 643 -19.79 36.95 19.33
C ALA A 643 -20.69 37.59 20.39
N THR A 644 -20.09 37.82 21.56
CA THR A 644 -20.60 38.71 22.62
C THR A 644 -21.34 39.94 22.10
N LEU A 645 -22.60 40.11 22.50
CA LEU A 645 -23.30 41.40 22.46
C LEU A 645 -24.04 41.66 23.80
N ALA A 646 -23.58 42.76 24.45
CA ALA A 646 -24.08 43.50 25.62
C ALA A 646 -23.75 42.99 27.04
#